data_AF-A0A518DZK3-F1
#
_entry.id   AF-A0A518DZK3-F1
#
_cell.length_a   1.000
_cell.length_b   1.000
_cell.length_c   1.000
_cell.angle_alpha   90.00
_cell.angle_beta   90.00
_cell.angle_gamma   90.00
#
_symmetry.space_group_name_H-M   'P 1'
#
loop_
_entity.id
_entity.type
_entity.pdbx_description
1 polymer ?
#
loop_
_entity_poly.entity_id
_entity_poly.type
_entity_poly.pdbx_seq_one_letter_code
_entity_poly.pdbx_strand_id
1 'polypeptide(L)'
;MYKLIDWFDNRTGARRLLHEALYENVPYGARLRYATGSMLVFAFVTQAITGLFLWMAYSPSSQTAWESVYYIQYEMTGGWLLRGIHHFMASAMMVVLGLHLIQVIFDGAYKAPREVNYWLGLVLMQIVMGLGLTGYLLPWDQKGYWATNVATNLMTLVPFVGQDIQQVVLGGTDYGHHTLTRFFALHAGVLPALLMIFLALHIAVFRRHGLHPVIRANKPDQSFWPYQVFWDSIGCLVLLVLVLLSAIHFDVGGALSGSLTAEHRGAELMAPADRSAPYDAARPEWYFLFLFQLLKYFDGPEGSINSEFVGALVLPGLIMTVLALAPIIAWFKGGHKFNVAFLCVLIVGAGALTFIAMREDANNPSFQLAQKKAVHEAERAIELVQRRTKDDDGNASPPQMIPKDGAVSLVRNDPLMQGPVLFERHCASCHAFEGPVETPAEAEAEHLVETLRLTRFQMPVVTEATEEEPARVVRKDGKVLYEDPSLGAANLYRFASREWLEGLLDPEQISRRDVLEPEKSSDPKIAEEEDNPANYRRRIVSPYFGDTAHKDGRMAEWVKSYYGEFPAQIAKAQGALDAIAKDLKNLPQDADEAAKVEASLKEEQTKKQAELAGLKKQNDQRLADRQAIIVALSAQAQLGYQRPLEIEDSAQIERGLVLMKQTCATYCHRVGDTGQLGLAPDLTGYGSYEWMLGMVSEPTHERFYRNENDRMQSYAADLQHPERNAVKISELSMIVDWLRFDTYEPQAGRFVQPHSALDAEIAVRSARTLTAEPEPLVGQVSTVGEERTARAEALFTSNCSACHSKVDADGQGIVSKRPSAPNLEGFGSRDWLAGLLNPEKIQSRHYFGATRHKDGDMVGFVEDSLADLDEEQQENLTALIAALSAEAALPAQAEADAKAKEDGLIEKGSTALVDEFSCTDCHQWHDNENSGAPDLIGWASREWLVGMISNPTAERFYGSGNDRMPEFHSKDHPINLLSKDDLTLLARWLRGEDLSKDAD
;
A
#
# COMPACT_ATOMS: atom_id res chain seq x y z
N MET A 1 8.44 -12.68 63.31
CA MET A 1 9.43 -12.53 62.22
C MET A 1 10.76 -13.22 62.54
N TYR A 2 11.49 -12.84 63.60
CA TYR A 2 12.78 -13.47 63.95
C TYR A 2 12.74 -15.00 64.16
N LYS A 3 11.75 -15.53 64.88
CA LYS A 3 11.59 -16.99 65.04
C LYS A 3 11.35 -17.75 63.72
N LEU A 4 10.70 -17.10 62.74
CA LEU A 4 10.43 -17.69 61.42
C LEU A 4 11.72 -17.71 60.58
N ILE A 5 12.50 -16.63 60.65
CA ILE A 5 13.80 -16.51 59.97
C ILE A 5 14.78 -17.54 60.54
N ASP A 6 14.89 -17.68 61.87
CA ASP A 6 15.77 -18.67 62.49
C ASP A 6 15.31 -20.12 62.21
N TRP A 7 13.99 -20.37 62.17
CA TRP A 7 13.45 -21.68 61.76
C TRP A 7 13.82 -22.05 60.33
N PHE A 8 13.81 -21.07 59.42
CA PHE A 8 14.18 -21.26 58.01
C PHE A 8 15.70 -21.42 57.84
N ASP A 9 16.49 -20.61 58.55
CA ASP A 9 17.95 -20.67 58.51
C ASP A 9 18.48 -22.01 59.06
N ASN A 10 17.89 -22.53 60.14
CA ASN A 10 18.25 -23.85 60.68
C ASN A 10 18.04 -25.01 59.69
N ARG A 11 17.18 -24.83 58.68
CA ARG A 11 16.91 -25.85 57.64
C ARG A 11 17.70 -25.65 56.36
N THR A 12 17.98 -24.38 56.02
CA THR A 12 18.56 -24.01 54.72
C THR A 12 20.01 -23.57 54.80
N GLY A 13 20.50 -23.16 55.98
CA GLY A 13 21.81 -22.53 56.16
C GLY A 13 21.97 -21.22 55.39
N ALA A 14 20.87 -20.60 54.95
CA ALA A 14 20.88 -19.46 54.04
C ALA A 14 21.62 -18.24 54.61
N ARG A 15 21.58 -18.03 55.93
CA ARG A 15 22.24 -16.88 56.58
C ARG A 15 23.75 -16.99 56.52
N ARG A 16 24.31 -18.20 56.64
CA ARG A 16 25.76 -18.42 56.50
C ARG A 16 26.21 -18.11 55.08
N LEU A 17 25.51 -18.66 54.08
CA LEU A 17 25.82 -18.41 52.67
C LEU A 17 25.68 -16.92 52.31
N LEU A 18 24.62 -16.25 52.82
CA LEU A 18 24.41 -14.83 52.62
C LEU A 18 25.48 -13.98 53.30
N HIS A 19 25.91 -14.36 54.51
CA HIS A 19 26.97 -13.65 55.22
C HIS A 19 28.31 -13.80 54.50
N GLU A 20 28.67 -15.01 54.06
CA GLU A 20 29.87 -15.25 53.25
C GLU A 20 29.82 -14.46 51.93
N ALA A 21 28.64 -14.34 51.31
CA ALA A 21 28.44 -13.57 50.09
C ALA A 21 28.55 -12.04 50.25
N LEU A 22 27.97 -11.49 51.34
CA LEU A 22 27.88 -10.04 51.55
C LEU A 22 29.17 -9.45 52.13
N TYR A 23 29.91 -10.22 52.93
CA TYR A 23 31.08 -9.74 53.67
C TYR A 23 32.39 -10.33 53.15
N GLU A 24 32.42 -10.80 51.90
CA GLU A 24 33.66 -11.13 51.20
C GLU A 24 34.56 -9.88 51.15
N ASN A 25 35.86 -10.08 51.41
CA ASN A 25 36.83 -8.99 51.40
C ASN A 25 37.18 -8.61 49.96
N VAL A 26 37.06 -7.32 49.65
CA VAL A 26 37.50 -6.70 48.40
C VAL A 26 38.92 -6.17 48.58
N PRO A 27 39.93 -6.81 47.95
CA PRO A 27 41.33 -6.44 48.16
C PRO A 27 41.61 -5.01 47.69
N TYR A 28 42.27 -4.22 48.54
CA TYR A 28 42.67 -2.84 48.27
C TYR A 28 41.50 -1.85 48.03
N GLY A 29 40.33 -2.16 48.59
CA GLY A 29 39.15 -1.30 48.67
C GLY A 29 38.26 -1.31 47.42
N ALA A 30 37.01 -0.89 47.62
CA ALA A 30 35.97 -0.89 46.59
C ALA A 30 36.20 0.16 45.49
N ARG A 31 35.88 -0.18 44.24
CA ARG A 31 36.15 0.66 43.06
C ARG A 31 35.13 0.41 41.95
N LEU A 32 34.85 1.46 41.17
CA LEU A 32 34.01 1.36 39.98
C LEU A 32 34.58 0.39 38.92
N ARG A 33 35.91 0.27 38.82
CA ARG A 33 36.55 -0.69 37.89
C ARG A 33 36.07 -2.13 38.13
N TYR A 34 35.74 -2.52 39.36
CA TYR A 34 35.27 -3.88 39.65
C TYR A 34 33.78 -4.10 39.36
N ALA A 35 33.03 -3.05 38.99
CA ALA A 35 31.59 -3.12 38.78
C ALA A 35 31.18 -3.78 37.46
N THR A 36 32.09 -3.97 36.49
CA THR A 36 31.74 -4.47 35.14
C THR A 36 31.07 -5.85 35.16
N GLY A 37 31.48 -6.74 36.06
CA GLY A 37 30.84 -8.05 36.23
C GLY A 37 29.41 -7.93 36.78
N SER A 38 29.21 -7.09 37.79
CA SER A 38 27.88 -6.80 38.35
C SER A 38 26.97 -6.11 37.34
N MET A 39 27.51 -5.22 36.51
CA MET A 39 26.78 -4.58 35.40
C MET A 39 26.32 -5.59 34.34
N LEU A 40 27.12 -6.62 34.01
CA LEU A 40 26.70 -7.69 33.11
C LEU A 40 25.57 -8.55 33.70
N VAL A 41 25.64 -8.87 34.99
CA VAL A 41 24.56 -9.58 35.68
C VAL A 41 23.28 -8.74 35.67
N PHE A 42 23.39 -7.45 35.97
CA PHE A 42 22.26 -6.52 35.92
C PHE A 42 21.67 -6.42 34.51
N ALA A 43 22.51 -6.30 33.47
CA ALA A 43 22.07 -6.27 32.08
C ALA A 43 21.34 -7.57 31.71
N PHE A 44 21.90 -8.73 32.04
CA PHE A 44 21.27 -10.03 31.79
C PHE A 44 19.93 -10.18 32.52
N VAL A 45 19.86 -9.84 33.81
CA VAL A 45 18.59 -9.91 34.56
C VAL A 45 17.55 -8.97 33.96
N THR A 46 17.96 -7.76 33.56
CA THR A 46 17.07 -6.82 32.86
C THR A 46 16.58 -7.44 31.55
N GLN A 47 17.46 -8.04 30.74
CA GLN A 47 17.11 -8.72 29.50
C GLN A 47 16.15 -9.89 29.70
N ALA A 48 16.37 -10.71 30.73
CA ALA A 48 15.52 -11.85 31.04
C ALA A 48 14.11 -11.39 31.45
N ILE A 49 14.01 -10.33 32.26
CA ILE A 49 12.73 -9.76 32.68
C ILE A 49 12.02 -9.13 31.49
N THR A 50 12.66 -8.23 30.74
CA THR A 50 12.02 -7.57 29.60
C THR A 50 11.68 -8.57 28.51
N GLY A 51 12.55 -9.54 28.23
CA GLY A 51 12.33 -10.61 27.27
C GLY A 51 11.14 -11.51 27.63
N LEU A 52 10.94 -11.81 28.92
CA LEU A 52 9.78 -12.58 29.38
C LEU A 52 8.46 -11.83 29.10
N PHE A 53 8.41 -10.52 29.37
CA PHE A 53 7.21 -9.72 29.07
C PHE A 53 6.99 -9.56 27.56
N LEU A 54 8.05 -9.41 26.77
CA LEU A 54 7.95 -9.37 25.30
C LEU A 54 7.45 -10.71 24.75
N TRP A 55 7.92 -11.83 25.28
CA TRP A 55 7.44 -13.16 24.90
C TRP A 55 5.92 -13.28 25.09
N MET A 56 5.36 -12.76 26.19
CA MET A 56 3.90 -12.84 26.41
C MET A 56 3.05 -12.15 25.33
N ALA A 57 3.61 -11.22 24.55
CA ALA A 57 2.92 -10.49 23.50
C ALA A 57 3.42 -10.82 22.08
N TYR A 58 4.51 -11.58 21.95
CA TYR A 58 5.15 -11.88 20.65
C TYR A 58 4.60 -13.16 20.02
N SER A 59 4.35 -13.13 18.70
CA SER A 59 3.84 -14.27 17.93
C SER A 59 4.85 -14.73 16.87
N PRO A 60 5.57 -15.85 17.08
CA PRO A 60 6.66 -16.29 16.20
C PRO A 60 6.15 -16.97 14.92
N SER A 61 5.71 -16.17 13.93
CA SER A 61 5.40 -16.66 12.57
C SER A 61 5.82 -15.63 11.53
N SER A 62 6.18 -16.07 10.32
CA SER A 62 6.52 -15.15 9.22
C SER A 62 5.35 -14.24 8.80
N GLN A 63 4.12 -14.53 9.22
CA GLN A 63 2.95 -13.69 8.99
C GLN A 63 2.67 -12.71 10.14
N THR A 64 2.88 -13.14 11.39
CA THR A 64 2.43 -12.42 12.60
C THR A 64 3.56 -11.83 13.45
N ALA A 65 4.83 -12.12 13.15
CA ALA A 65 5.95 -11.66 13.98
C ALA A 65 6.10 -10.15 13.91
N TRP A 66 6.16 -9.60 12.70
CA TRP A 66 6.21 -8.15 12.50
C TRP A 66 4.98 -7.45 13.12
N GLU A 67 3.78 -8.02 12.90
CA GLU A 67 2.53 -7.54 13.50
C GLU A 67 2.59 -7.48 15.03
N SER A 68 3.04 -8.56 15.67
CA SER A 68 3.14 -8.60 17.14
C SER A 68 4.17 -7.60 17.68
N VAL A 69 5.26 -7.34 16.94
CA VAL A 69 6.26 -6.33 17.33
C VAL A 69 5.73 -4.92 17.09
N TYR A 70 4.97 -4.69 16.02
CA TYR A 70 4.23 -3.45 15.80
C TYR A 70 3.26 -3.20 16.98
N TYR A 71 2.48 -4.21 17.38
CA TYR A 71 1.57 -4.12 18.54
C TYR A 71 2.32 -3.76 19.83
N ILE A 72 3.43 -4.46 20.12
CA ILE A 72 4.28 -4.15 21.28
C ILE A 72 4.81 -2.71 21.22
N GLN A 73 5.20 -2.23 20.04
CA GLN A 73 5.83 -0.93 19.86
C GLN A 73 4.83 0.22 19.91
N TYR A 74 3.66 0.09 19.30
CA TYR A 74 2.74 1.22 19.07
C TYR A 74 1.42 1.12 19.85
N GLU A 75 0.93 -0.07 20.18
CA GLU A 75 -0.40 -0.28 20.78
C GLU A 75 -0.34 -0.64 22.27
N MET A 76 0.65 -1.44 22.68
CA MET A 76 0.79 -1.89 24.07
C MET A 76 1.24 -0.73 24.98
N THR A 77 0.49 -0.45 26.05
CA THR A 77 0.84 0.59 27.03
C THR A 77 2.25 0.37 27.61
N GLY A 78 3.15 1.30 27.35
CA GLY A 78 4.55 1.21 27.79
C GLY A 78 5.40 0.17 27.02
N GLY A 79 4.85 -0.44 25.97
CA GLY A 79 5.52 -1.47 25.19
C GLY A 79 6.71 -0.96 24.38
N TRP A 80 6.65 0.26 23.82
CA TRP A 80 7.81 0.93 23.21
C TRP A 80 9.00 1.04 24.17
N LEU A 81 8.74 1.31 25.46
CA LEU A 81 9.77 1.44 26.48
C LEU A 81 10.33 0.07 26.86
N LEU A 82 9.45 -0.92 27.04
CA LEU A 82 9.84 -2.30 27.31
C LEU A 82 10.75 -2.85 26.21
N ARG A 83 10.33 -2.70 24.95
CA ARG A 83 11.09 -3.10 23.75
C ARG A 83 12.37 -2.28 23.62
N GLY A 84 12.31 -0.97 23.83
CA GLY A 84 13.47 -0.09 23.83
C GLY A 84 14.53 -0.51 24.85
N ILE A 85 14.14 -0.76 26.10
CA ILE A 85 15.06 -1.25 27.14
C ILE A 85 15.68 -2.58 26.71
N HIS A 86 14.90 -3.54 26.20
CA HIS A 86 15.43 -4.83 25.74
C HIS A 86 16.46 -4.65 24.59
N HIS A 87 16.14 -3.85 23.58
CA HIS A 87 17.02 -3.61 22.44
C HIS A 87 18.32 -2.87 22.84
N PHE A 88 18.21 -1.72 23.51
CA PHE A 88 19.38 -0.91 23.87
C PHE A 88 20.20 -1.53 25.00
N MET A 89 19.59 -2.28 25.93
CA MET A 89 20.33 -3.05 26.93
C MET A 89 21.19 -4.14 26.27
N ALA A 90 20.82 -4.65 25.09
CA ALA A 90 21.61 -5.68 24.40
C ALA A 90 22.92 -5.09 23.88
N SER A 91 22.82 -3.93 23.24
CA SER A 91 23.99 -3.13 22.82
C SER A 91 24.86 -2.73 24.00
N ALA A 92 24.26 -2.24 25.10
CA ALA A 92 24.96 -1.91 26.34
C ALA A 92 25.68 -3.14 26.94
N MET A 93 25.04 -4.31 26.95
CA MET A 93 25.62 -5.56 27.42
C MET A 93 26.87 -5.96 26.61
N MET A 94 26.85 -5.78 25.28
CA MET A 94 28.03 -6.02 24.42
C MET A 94 29.21 -5.08 24.76
N VAL A 95 28.93 -3.80 25.01
CA VAL A 95 29.96 -2.84 25.43
C VAL A 95 30.57 -3.24 26.77
N VAL A 96 29.73 -3.51 27.77
CA VAL A 96 30.19 -3.89 29.12
C VAL A 96 30.95 -5.23 29.08
N LEU A 97 30.55 -6.16 28.22
CA LEU A 97 31.25 -7.43 28.00
C LEU A 97 32.68 -7.21 27.49
N GLY A 98 32.86 -6.34 26.49
CA GLY A 98 34.17 -5.93 26.01
C GLY A 98 35.01 -5.27 27.11
N LEU A 99 34.43 -4.34 27.88
CA LEU A 99 35.09 -3.69 29.02
C LEU A 99 35.50 -4.70 30.11
N HIS A 100 34.65 -5.69 30.38
CA HIS A 100 34.93 -6.75 31.33
C HIS A 100 36.11 -7.62 30.87
N LEU A 101 36.15 -8.01 29.58
CA LEU A 101 37.28 -8.75 29.01
C LEU A 101 38.59 -7.95 29.07
N ILE A 102 38.54 -6.66 28.74
CA ILE A 102 39.67 -5.73 28.86
C ILE A 102 40.20 -5.71 30.28
N GLN A 103 39.31 -5.51 31.26
CA GLN A 103 39.69 -5.50 32.66
C GLN A 103 40.35 -6.83 33.05
N VAL A 104 39.74 -7.97 32.75
CA VAL A 104 40.26 -9.29 33.12
C VAL A 104 41.68 -9.53 32.57
N ILE A 105 41.93 -9.14 31.31
CA ILE A 105 43.24 -9.35 30.67
C ILE A 105 44.29 -8.35 31.18
N PHE A 106 43.96 -7.06 31.29
CA PHE A 106 44.88 -6.04 31.79
C PHE A 106 45.26 -6.28 33.25
N ASP A 107 44.30 -6.71 34.05
CA ASP A 107 44.47 -6.97 35.48
C ASP A 107 45.18 -8.30 35.76
N GLY A 108 45.31 -9.16 34.74
CA GLY A 108 45.87 -10.50 34.89
C GLY A 108 44.95 -11.44 35.69
N ALA A 109 43.66 -11.13 35.78
CA ALA A 109 42.68 -11.88 36.57
C ALA A 109 42.37 -13.27 36.00
N TYR A 110 42.93 -13.61 34.84
CA TYR A 110 42.87 -14.93 34.20
C TYR A 110 44.01 -15.88 34.62
N LYS A 111 45.00 -15.42 35.38
CA LYS A 111 46.13 -16.23 35.86
C LYS A 111 45.71 -17.14 37.03
N ALA A 112 46.54 -18.13 37.32
CA ALA A 112 46.37 -19.07 38.44
C ALA A 112 45.95 -18.36 39.75
N PRO A 113 44.91 -18.87 40.47
CA PRO A 113 44.12 -20.09 40.23
C PRO A 113 42.79 -19.86 39.47
N ARG A 114 42.68 -18.82 38.63
CA ARG A 114 41.42 -18.34 38.03
C ARG A 114 41.21 -18.75 36.56
N GLU A 115 41.99 -19.70 36.05
CA GLU A 115 41.94 -20.13 34.65
C GLU A 115 40.57 -20.68 34.26
N VAL A 116 39.99 -21.52 35.12
CA VAL A 116 38.65 -22.08 34.89
C VAL A 116 37.59 -20.98 34.84
N ASN A 117 37.70 -19.96 35.70
CA ASN A 117 36.77 -18.83 35.68
C ASN A 117 36.86 -18.06 34.35
N TYR A 118 38.07 -17.88 33.84
CA TYR A 118 38.31 -17.23 32.55
C TYR A 118 37.71 -18.01 31.38
N TRP A 119 37.90 -19.34 31.31
CA TRP A 119 37.28 -20.16 30.26
C TRP A 119 35.75 -20.16 30.34
N LEU A 120 35.17 -20.22 31.54
CA LEU A 120 33.72 -20.03 31.72
C LEU A 120 33.29 -18.65 31.20
N GLY A 121 34.09 -17.60 31.43
CA GLY A 121 33.87 -16.26 30.88
C GLY A 121 33.89 -16.22 29.35
N LEU A 122 34.79 -16.95 28.69
CA LEU A 122 34.80 -17.07 27.22
C LEU A 122 33.58 -17.83 26.69
N VAL A 123 33.12 -18.88 27.38
CA VAL A 123 31.88 -19.57 27.01
C VAL A 123 30.67 -18.64 27.15
N LEU A 124 30.59 -17.90 28.26
CA LEU A 124 29.54 -16.89 28.47
C LEU A 124 29.57 -15.82 27.38
N MET A 125 30.75 -15.34 27.00
CA MET A 125 30.92 -14.38 25.90
C MET A 125 30.30 -14.92 24.60
N GLN A 126 30.52 -16.19 24.25
CA GLN A 126 29.94 -16.78 23.03
C GLN A 126 28.42 -16.92 23.12
N ILE A 127 27.89 -17.27 24.29
CA ILE A 127 26.43 -17.34 24.50
C ILE A 127 25.80 -15.94 24.34
N VAL A 128 26.42 -14.90 24.90
CA VAL A 128 25.94 -13.51 24.76
C VAL A 128 25.99 -13.04 23.31
N MET A 129 27.08 -13.33 22.57
CA MET A 129 27.16 -13.03 21.14
C MET A 129 26.09 -13.78 20.33
N GLY A 130 25.80 -15.04 20.67
CA GLY A 130 24.72 -15.82 20.07
C GLY A 130 23.32 -15.28 20.37
N LEU A 131 23.08 -14.78 21.59
CA LEU A 131 21.84 -14.08 21.95
C LEU A 131 21.65 -12.81 21.13
N GLY A 132 22.72 -12.02 20.94
CA GLY A 132 22.68 -10.84 20.08
C GLY A 132 22.28 -11.18 18.65
N LEU A 133 22.85 -12.25 18.08
CA LEU A 133 22.56 -12.69 16.71
C LEU A 133 21.13 -13.22 16.53
N THR A 134 20.65 -14.02 17.48
CA THR A 134 19.33 -14.65 17.38
C THR A 134 18.18 -13.70 17.69
N GLY A 135 18.42 -12.60 18.41
CA GLY A 135 17.39 -11.65 18.85
C GLY A 135 16.96 -10.66 17.77
N TYR A 136 17.89 -10.12 16.97
CA TYR A 136 17.55 -9.09 15.97
C TYR A 136 16.74 -9.65 14.78
N LEU A 137 16.69 -10.97 14.59
CA LEU A 137 15.83 -11.63 13.60
C LEU A 137 14.34 -11.54 13.97
N LEU A 138 14.03 -11.54 15.27
CA LEU A 138 12.67 -11.78 15.77
C LEU A 138 11.63 -10.74 15.31
N PRO A 139 11.95 -9.45 15.12
CA PRO A 139 11.03 -8.49 14.49
C PRO A 139 10.57 -8.88 13.08
N TRP A 140 11.34 -9.72 12.37
CA TRP A 140 11.03 -10.16 11.01
C TRP A 140 10.80 -9.00 10.03
N ASP A 141 11.63 -7.95 10.17
CA ASP A 141 11.72 -6.81 9.26
C ASP A 141 12.85 -7.00 8.23
N GLN A 142 12.94 -6.09 7.25
CA GLN A 142 13.94 -6.20 6.17
C GLN A 142 15.38 -6.34 6.70
N LYS A 143 15.79 -5.55 7.70
CA LYS A 143 17.13 -5.66 8.30
C LYS A 143 17.34 -7.01 8.98
N GLY A 144 16.41 -7.46 9.82
CA GLY A 144 16.55 -8.71 10.56
C GLY A 144 16.62 -9.92 9.63
N TYR A 145 15.77 -9.95 8.60
CA TYR A 145 15.74 -11.03 7.60
C TYR A 145 17.05 -11.12 6.81
N TRP A 146 17.49 -10.02 6.19
CA TRP A 146 18.67 -10.03 5.33
C TRP A 146 19.98 -10.17 6.12
N ALA A 147 20.08 -9.63 7.33
CA ALA A 147 21.24 -9.85 8.19
C ALA A 147 21.37 -11.33 8.62
N THR A 148 20.24 -12.01 8.90
CA THR A 148 20.25 -13.44 9.22
C THR A 148 20.62 -14.30 8.03
N ASN A 149 20.19 -13.90 6.83
CA ASN A 149 20.56 -14.56 5.58
C ASN A 149 22.09 -14.59 5.42
N VAL A 150 22.74 -13.43 5.58
CA VAL A 150 24.21 -13.34 5.55
C VAL A 150 24.84 -14.22 6.63
N ALA A 151 24.38 -14.14 7.87
CA ALA A 151 24.96 -14.89 8.99
C ALA A 151 24.88 -16.43 8.82
N THR A 152 23.76 -16.93 8.32
CA THR A 152 23.57 -18.38 8.15
C THR A 152 24.19 -18.90 6.85
N ASN A 153 24.34 -18.06 5.81
CA ASN A 153 25.14 -18.42 4.63
C ASN A 153 26.61 -18.66 4.98
N LEU A 154 27.17 -17.97 5.98
CA LEU A 154 28.53 -18.25 6.46
C LEU A 154 28.70 -19.69 6.99
N MET A 155 27.61 -20.35 7.44
CA MET A 155 27.68 -21.75 7.90
C MET A 155 27.94 -22.72 6.74
N THR A 156 27.55 -22.36 5.51
CA THR A 156 27.81 -23.17 4.31
C THR A 156 29.29 -23.31 3.99
N LEU A 157 30.11 -22.37 4.49
CA LEU A 157 31.56 -22.38 4.33
C LEU A 157 32.23 -23.53 5.10
N VAL A 158 31.56 -24.16 6.06
CA VAL A 158 32.10 -25.31 6.79
C VAL A 158 32.24 -26.50 5.83
N PRO A 159 33.46 -27.03 5.61
CA PRO A 159 33.66 -28.15 4.69
C PRO A 159 32.85 -29.38 5.10
N PHE A 160 32.38 -30.12 4.10
CA PHE A 160 31.64 -31.39 4.21
C PHE A 160 30.24 -31.33 4.81
N VAL A 161 29.99 -30.52 5.84
CA VAL A 161 28.73 -30.53 6.61
C VAL A 161 28.00 -29.18 6.65
N GLY A 162 28.57 -28.12 6.05
CA GLY A 162 28.03 -26.76 6.15
C GLY A 162 26.60 -26.59 5.63
N GLN A 163 26.29 -27.18 4.48
CA GLN A 163 24.94 -27.15 3.91
C GLN A 163 23.93 -27.87 4.79
N ASP A 164 24.28 -29.06 5.32
CA ASP A 164 23.42 -29.82 6.23
C ASP A 164 23.14 -29.04 7.52
N ILE A 165 24.17 -28.39 8.08
CA ILE A 165 24.04 -27.54 9.27
C ILE A 165 23.10 -26.36 8.98
N GLN A 166 23.29 -25.68 7.85
CA GLN A 166 22.43 -24.56 7.46
C GLN A 166 20.97 -25.03 7.32
N GLN A 167 20.72 -26.14 6.62
CA GLN A 167 19.38 -26.67 6.43
C GLN A 167 18.71 -27.06 7.77
N VAL A 168 19.48 -27.61 8.72
CA VAL A 168 19.00 -27.89 10.08
C VAL A 168 18.71 -26.61 10.87
N VAL A 169 19.47 -25.54 10.67
CA VAL A 169 19.19 -24.25 11.34
C VAL A 169 17.96 -23.56 10.72
N LEU A 170 17.84 -23.56 9.39
CA LEU A 170 16.72 -22.92 8.67
C LEU A 170 15.41 -23.70 8.82
N GLY A 171 15.48 -25.03 8.83
CA GLY A 171 14.30 -25.91 8.93
C GLY A 171 13.45 -26.02 7.68
N GLY A 172 13.96 -25.59 6.53
CA GLY A 172 13.32 -25.67 5.23
C GLY A 172 14.32 -25.40 4.10
N THR A 173 13.83 -25.35 2.87
CA THR A 173 14.62 -24.98 1.68
C THR A 173 14.89 -23.48 1.57
N ASP A 174 14.16 -22.67 2.34
CA ASP A 174 14.26 -21.21 2.35
C ASP A 174 13.90 -20.67 3.76
N TYR A 175 14.26 -19.43 4.04
CA TYR A 175 13.96 -18.72 5.29
C TYR A 175 12.46 -18.54 5.43
N GLY A 176 11.88 -18.92 6.56
CA GLY A 176 10.44 -18.75 6.75
C GLY A 176 9.97 -19.08 8.16
N HIS A 177 8.73 -19.55 8.26
CA HIS A 177 8.09 -19.87 9.54
C HIS A 177 8.92 -20.82 10.43
N HIS A 178 9.51 -21.88 9.86
CA HIS A 178 10.36 -22.81 10.60
C HIS A 178 11.66 -22.19 11.10
N THR A 179 12.25 -21.29 10.32
CA THR A 179 13.46 -20.55 10.73
C THR A 179 13.15 -19.68 11.94
N LEU A 180 12.09 -18.87 11.85
CA LEU A 180 11.73 -17.94 12.90
C LEU A 180 11.37 -18.63 14.22
N THR A 181 10.56 -19.69 14.16
CA THR A 181 10.16 -20.45 15.36
C THR A 181 11.36 -21.11 16.05
N ARG A 182 12.34 -21.63 15.31
CA ARG A 182 13.58 -22.21 15.87
C ARG A 182 14.46 -21.15 16.52
N PHE A 183 14.68 -20.03 15.83
CA PHE A 183 15.46 -18.92 16.37
C PHE A 183 14.80 -18.32 17.61
N PHE A 184 13.46 -18.22 17.63
CA PHE A 184 12.71 -17.83 18.81
C PHE A 184 12.96 -18.79 19.98
N ALA A 185 12.86 -20.12 19.76
CA ALA A 185 13.13 -21.11 20.80
C ALA A 185 14.59 -21.06 21.30
N LEU A 186 15.55 -20.82 20.41
CA LEU A 186 16.96 -20.63 20.76
C LEU A 186 17.16 -19.37 21.60
N HIS A 187 16.58 -18.24 21.17
CA HIS A 187 16.77 -16.93 21.80
C HIS A 187 16.06 -16.79 23.15
N ALA A 188 14.80 -17.20 23.24
CA ALA A 188 13.99 -17.04 24.45
C ALA A 188 14.14 -18.21 25.44
N GLY A 189 14.48 -19.41 24.96
CA GLY A 189 14.56 -20.62 25.77
C GLY A 189 15.99 -21.11 26.01
N VAL A 190 16.62 -21.64 24.97
CA VAL A 190 17.85 -22.44 25.09
C VAL A 190 19.05 -21.59 25.53
N LEU A 191 19.33 -20.49 24.82
CA LEU A 191 20.51 -19.66 25.08
C LEU A 191 20.45 -18.94 26.45
N PRO A 192 19.32 -18.35 26.89
CA PRO A 192 19.23 -17.78 28.24
C PRO A 192 19.38 -18.84 29.33
N ALA A 193 18.83 -20.05 29.14
CA ALA A 193 18.99 -21.16 30.09
C ALA A 193 20.45 -21.58 30.23
N LEU A 194 21.18 -21.72 29.11
CA LEU A 194 22.61 -21.98 29.12
C LEU A 194 23.37 -20.82 29.79
N LEU A 195 23.01 -19.58 29.50
CA LEU A 195 23.64 -18.41 30.12
C LEU A 195 23.47 -18.43 31.65
N MET A 196 22.28 -18.75 32.16
CA MET A 196 22.03 -18.87 33.61
C MET A 196 22.91 -19.95 34.25
N ILE A 197 23.01 -21.13 33.64
CA ILE A 197 23.80 -22.26 34.16
C ILE A 197 25.28 -21.87 34.23
N PHE A 198 25.84 -21.39 33.11
CA PHE A 198 27.25 -21.00 33.05
C PHE A 198 27.55 -19.77 33.93
N LEU A 199 26.60 -18.85 34.09
CA LEU A 199 26.75 -17.68 34.95
C LEU A 199 26.81 -18.10 36.43
N ALA A 200 25.94 -19.03 36.86
CA ALA A 200 25.98 -19.58 38.20
C ALA A 200 27.33 -20.28 38.48
N LEU A 201 27.84 -21.06 37.52
CA LEU A 201 29.15 -21.69 37.61
C LEU A 201 30.28 -20.65 37.68
N HIS A 202 30.24 -19.62 36.84
CA HIS A 202 31.23 -18.54 36.82
C HIS A 202 31.26 -17.80 38.16
N ILE A 203 30.10 -17.41 38.70
CA ILE A 203 30.00 -16.75 40.02
C ILE A 203 30.49 -17.68 41.14
N ALA A 204 30.16 -18.97 41.10
CA ALA A 204 30.59 -19.93 42.12
C ALA A 204 32.11 -20.12 42.15
N VAL A 205 32.76 -20.24 40.97
CA VAL A 205 34.22 -20.35 40.86
C VAL A 205 34.90 -19.04 41.24
N PHE A 206 34.35 -17.90 40.84
CA PHE A 206 34.81 -16.58 41.25
C PHE A 206 34.83 -16.44 42.78
N ARG A 207 33.72 -16.76 43.46
CA ARG A 207 33.60 -16.66 44.93
C ARG A 207 34.53 -17.61 45.69
N ARG A 208 34.95 -18.71 45.06
CA ARG A 208 35.92 -19.64 45.65
C ARG A 208 37.34 -19.07 45.67
N HIS A 209 37.72 -18.31 44.65
CA HIS A 209 39.11 -17.85 44.46
C HIS A 209 39.30 -16.34 44.73
N GLY A 210 38.22 -15.58 44.87
CA GLY A 210 38.20 -14.15 45.16
C GLY A 210 38.81 -13.27 44.06
N LEU A 211 38.70 -11.95 44.24
CA LEU A 211 39.23 -10.94 43.30
C LEU A 211 40.75 -11.02 43.13
N HIS A 212 41.23 -10.77 41.91
CA HIS A 212 42.65 -10.60 41.64
C HIS A 212 43.08 -9.16 41.96
N PRO A 213 44.03 -8.93 42.87
CA PRO A 213 44.45 -7.58 43.22
C PRO A 213 45.32 -6.95 42.14
N VAL A 214 44.98 -5.72 41.75
CA VAL A 214 45.74 -4.93 40.76
C VAL A 214 46.36 -3.75 41.49
N ILE A 215 47.69 -3.77 41.54
CA ILE A 215 48.58 -2.78 42.20
C ILE A 215 48.61 -2.93 43.73
N ARG A 216 49.84 -2.89 44.29
CA ARG A 216 50.12 -2.65 45.71
C ARG A 216 49.66 -1.24 46.09
N ALA A 217 48.36 -1.02 46.24
CA ALA A 217 47.86 0.21 46.82
C ALA A 217 47.98 0.09 48.34
N ASN A 218 48.49 1.13 49.02
CA ASN A 218 48.44 1.24 50.49
C ASN A 218 47.01 1.56 50.98
N LYS A 219 45.99 0.87 50.44
CA LYS A 219 44.59 1.02 50.86
C LYS A 219 44.15 -0.24 51.60
N PRO A 220 43.46 -0.11 52.75
CA PRO A 220 42.95 -1.26 53.47
C PRO A 220 41.86 -1.96 52.65
N ASP A 221 41.72 -3.26 52.88
CA ASP A 221 40.63 -4.05 52.33
C ASP A 221 39.29 -3.53 52.87
N GLN A 222 38.25 -3.63 52.04
CA GLN A 222 36.88 -3.24 52.40
C GLN A 222 35.95 -4.43 52.15
N SER A 223 34.85 -4.52 52.91
CA SER A 223 33.83 -5.54 52.67
C SER A 223 33.04 -5.24 51.39
N PHE A 224 32.56 -6.30 50.73
CA PHE A 224 31.70 -6.18 49.54
C PHE A 224 30.44 -5.34 49.83
N TRP A 225 29.71 -5.65 50.90
CA TRP A 225 28.66 -4.80 51.45
C TRP A 225 29.20 -3.88 52.57
N PRO A 226 28.91 -2.57 52.57
CA PRO A 226 28.14 -1.82 51.56
C PRO A 226 29.02 -1.21 50.44
N TYR A 227 30.35 -1.25 50.58
CA TYR A 227 31.25 -0.39 49.82
C TYR A 227 31.33 -0.74 48.33
N GLN A 228 31.47 -2.01 47.96
CA GLN A 228 31.50 -2.41 46.55
C GLN A 228 30.10 -2.37 45.94
N VAL A 229 29.08 -2.79 46.70
CA VAL A 229 27.68 -2.71 46.24
C VAL A 229 27.28 -1.28 45.89
N PHE A 230 27.80 -0.26 46.59
CA PHE A 230 27.58 1.13 46.23
C PHE A 230 28.13 1.48 44.83
N TRP A 231 29.37 1.09 44.52
CA TRP A 231 29.95 1.33 43.19
C TRP A 231 29.28 0.49 42.10
N ASP A 232 28.89 -0.74 42.42
CA ASP A 232 28.11 -1.60 41.52
C ASP A 232 26.76 -0.95 41.19
N SER A 233 26.10 -0.37 42.21
CA SER A 233 24.83 0.35 42.04
C SER A 233 25.00 1.60 41.17
N ILE A 234 26.07 2.37 41.36
CA ILE A 234 26.39 3.52 40.49
C ILE A 234 26.60 3.06 39.05
N GLY A 235 27.41 2.01 38.83
CA GLY A 235 27.66 1.46 37.50
C GLY A 235 26.39 1.01 36.79
N CYS A 236 25.52 0.28 37.50
CA CYS A 236 24.23 -0.17 36.98
C CYS A 236 23.27 1.00 36.71
N LEU A 237 23.26 2.02 37.58
CA LEU A 237 22.45 3.23 37.39
C LEU A 237 22.88 4.00 36.14
N VAL A 238 24.19 4.22 35.95
CA VAL A 238 24.72 4.87 34.75
C VAL A 238 24.34 4.08 33.50
N LEU A 239 24.49 2.76 33.53
CA LEU A 239 24.10 1.89 32.43
C LEU A 239 22.61 2.02 32.11
N LEU A 240 21.75 1.98 33.12
CA LEU A 240 20.31 2.12 32.96
C LEU A 240 19.93 3.49 32.41
N VAL A 241 20.54 4.58 32.91
CA VAL A 241 20.29 5.93 32.41
C VAL A 241 20.66 6.04 30.94
N LEU A 242 21.81 5.51 30.52
CA LEU A 242 22.20 5.50 29.11
C LEU A 242 21.20 4.73 28.24
N VAL A 243 20.76 3.55 28.69
CA VAL A 243 19.75 2.74 27.98
C VAL A 243 18.42 3.48 27.87
N LEU A 244 17.98 4.17 28.94
CA LEU A 244 16.73 4.94 28.92
C LEU A 244 16.83 6.16 28.01
N LEU A 245 17.97 6.87 28.00
CA LEU A 245 18.21 7.99 27.08
C LEU A 245 18.20 7.53 25.62
N SER A 246 18.79 6.36 25.33
CA SER A 246 18.71 5.75 24.00
C SER A 246 17.28 5.34 23.63
N ALA A 247 16.53 4.72 24.55
CA ALA A 247 15.14 4.28 24.31
C ALA A 247 14.15 5.44 24.12
N ILE A 248 14.43 6.59 24.72
CA ILE A 248 13.63 7.83 24.58
C ILE A 248 14.14 8.65 23.37
N HIS A 249 15.20 8.19 22.69
CA HIS A 249 15.91 8.88 21.61
C HIS A 249 16.27 10.33 21.95
N PHE A 250 17.05 10.50 23.03
CA PHE A 250 17.89 11.68 23.17
C PHE A 250 18.99 11.61 22.11
N ASP A 251 18.84 12.34 21.00
CA ASP A 251 19.88 12.46 20.00
C ASP A 251 21.12 13.14 20.61
N VAL A 252 22.13 12.35 20.97
CA VAL A 252 23.40 12.87 21.51
C VAL A 252 24.17 13.65 20.44
N GLY A 253 23.99 13.33 19.15
CA GLY A 253 24.59 14.05 18.02
C GLY A 253 23.89 15.39 17.76
N GLY A 254 22.56 15.40 17.82
CA GLY A 254 21.68 16.58 17.81
C GLY A 254 21.87 17.48 19.02
N ALA A 255 22.08 16.92 20.21
CA ALA A 255 22.43 17.68 21.41
C ALA A 255 23.82 18.33 21.31
N LEU A 256 24.75 17.72 20.56
CA LEU A 256 26.05 18.31 20.25
C LEU A 256 26.00 19.32 19.10
N SER A 257 25.03 19.21 18.18
CA SER A 257 24.86 20.08 17.00
C SER A 257 23.74 21.14 17.16
N GLY A 258 23.01 21.13 18.27
CA GLY A 258 21.94 22.08 18.58
C GLY A 258 20.55 21.74 18.01
N SER A 259 20.35 20.57 17.42
CA SER A 259 19.05 20.11 16.92
C SER A 259 18.39 19.14 17.91
N LEU A 260 17.28 19.55 18.53
CA LEU A 260 16.50 18.75 19.47
C LEU A 260 15.17 18.36 18.81
N THR A 261 15.10 17.20 18.15
CA THR A 261 13.82 16.64 17.68
C THR A 261 13.64 15.22 18.24
N ALA A 262 12.55 15.02 18.98
CA ALA A 262 12.15 13.71 19.50
C ALA A 262 11.09 13.13 18.56
N GLU A 263 11.52 12.60 17.42
CA GLU A 263 10.59 12.20 16.36
C GLU A 263 10.09 10.74 16.52
N HIS A 264 10.87 9.86 17.15
CA HIS A 264 10.51 8.43 17.32
C HIS A 264 10.87 7.92 18.73
N ARG A 265 9.99 7.13 19.37
CA ARG A 265 10.21 6.51 20.70
C ARG A 265 10.40 5.00 20.57
N GLY A 266 11.26 4.38 21.38
CA GLY A 266 11.47 2.92 21.39
C GLY A 266 12.59 2.48 20.46
N ALA A 267 12.54 1.23 19.98
CA ALA A 267 13.54 0.70 19.05
C ALA A 267 13.08 0.84 17.59
N GLU A 268 14.01 0.90 16.64
CA GLU A 268 13.68 0.92 15.21
C GLU A 268 12.87 -0.32 14.80
N LEU A 269 11.91 -0.15 13.89
CA LEU A 269 11.16 -1.23 13.25
C LEU A 269 11.09 -0.92 11.76
N MET A 270 11.79 -1.69 10.93
CA MET A 270 11.79 -1.47 9.48
C MET A 270 10.53 -2.07 8.84
N ALA A 271 10.35 -1.86 7.53
CA ALA A 271 9.27 -2.49 6.78
C ALA A 271 9.27 -4.02 6.95
N PRO A 272 8.09 -4.68 6.90
CA PRO A 272 7.99 -6.14 6.93
C PRO A 272 8.93 -6.79 5.92
N ALA A 273 9.58 -7.90 6.30
CA ALA A 273 10.52 -8.58 5.43
C ALA A 273 9.85 -9.09 4.13
N ASP A 274 10.37 -8.67 2.98
CA ASP A 274 9.99 -9.18 1.66
C ASP A 274 11.17 -9.92 1.02
N ARG A 275 11.02 -11.23 0.87
CA ARG A 275 12.05 -12.10 0.27
C ARG A 275 12.33 -11.78 -1.20
N SER A 276 11.37 -11.20 -1.90
CA SER A 276 11.50 -10.86 -3.32
C SER A 276 12.22 -9.52 -3.56
N ALA A 277 12.45 -8.75 -2.50
CA ALA A 277 13.10 -7.45 -2.56
C ALA A 277 14.36 -7.44 -1.67
N PRO A 278 15.55 -7.71 -2.26
CA PRO A 278 16.83 -7.58 -1.57
C PRO A 278 17.03 -6.22 -0.92
N TYR A 279 17.59 -6.21 0.28
CA TYR A 279 17.98 -4.98 0.98
C TYR A 279 19.48 -4.72 0.82
N ASP A 280 19.86 -3.88 -0.15
CA ASP A 280 21.27 -3.61 -0.49
C ASP A 280 22.07 -2.96 0.65
N ALA A 281 21.38 -2.25 1.55
CA ALA A 281 21.96 -1.67 2.76
C ALA A 281 21.95 -2.64 3.97
N ALA A 282 21.70 -3.94 3.76
CA ALA A 282 21.80 -4.93 4.83
C ALA A 282 23.21 -4.94 5.43
N ARG A 283 23.30 -4.63 6.73
CA ARG A 283 24.50 -4.71 7.54
C ARG A 283 24.15 -5.41 8.85
N PRO A 284 25.08 -6.19 9.43
CA PRO A 284 24.88 -6.70 10.78
C PRO A 284 24.95 -5.55 11.80
N GLU A 285 24.57 -5.86 13.04
CA GLU A 285 24.67 -4.91 14.14
C GLU A 285 26.08 -4.35 14.33
N TRP A 286 26.17 -3.17 14.95
CA TRP A 286 27.44 -2.41 15.06
C TRP A 286 28.58 -3.23 15.69
N TYR A 287 28.24 -4.11 16.64
CA TYR A 287 29.19 -5.00 17.32
C TYR A 287 29.66 -6.19 16.46
N PHE A 288 29.17 -6.33 15.22
CA PHE A 288 29.63 -7.29 14.21
C PHE A 288 30.14 -6.62 12.92
N LEU A 289 30.05 -5.29 12.79
CA LEU A 289 30.52 -4.57 11.59
C LEU A 289 32.00 -4.81 11.27
N PHE A 290 32.85 -4.95 12.29
CA PHE A 290 34.26 -5.23 12.06
C PHE A 290 34.48 -6.58 11.35
N LEU A 291 33.64 -7.59 11.65
CA LEU A 291 33.72 -8.90 11.02
C LEU A 291 33.21 -8.81 9.59
N PHE A 292 32.12 -8.09 9.36
CA PHE A 292 31.62 -7.80 8.02
C PHE A 292 32.68 -7.14 7.13
N GLN A 293 33.36 -6.10 7.63
CA GLN A 293 34.41 -5.43 6.86
C GLN A 293 35.64 -6.32 6.65
N LEU A 294 35.99 -7.14 7.64
CA LEU A 294 37.10 -8.08 7.53
C LEU A 294 36.86 -9.07 6.39
N LEU A 295 35.63 -9.60 6.25
CA LEU A 295 35.28 -10.60 5.25
C LEU A 295 35.48 -10.10 3.81
N LYS A 296 35.24 -8.80 3.54
CA LYS A 296 35.50 -8.19 2.22
C LYS A 296 36.95 -8.32 1.75
N TYR A 297 37.92 -8.43 2.66
CA TYR A 297 39.33 -8.65 2.31
C TYR A 297 39.65 -10.10 1.95
N PHE A 298 38.69 -11.00 2.14
CA PHE A 298 38.78 -12.42 1.84
C PHE A 298 37.86 -12.84 0.69
N ASP A 299 37.24 -11.88 -0.01
CA ASP A 299 36.47 -12.13 -1.24
C ASP A 299 37.42 -12.65 -2.35
N GLY A 300 37.31 -13.95 -2.64
CA GLY A 300 38.02 -14.60 -3.76
C GLY A 300 37.17 -14.59 -5.02
N PRO A 301 37.68 -15.07 -6.17
CA PRO A 301 36.85 -15.33 -7.35
C PRO A 301 35.68 -16.25 -6.97
N GLU A 302 34.46 -15.94 -7.46
CA GLU A 302 33.25 -16.72 -7.20
C GLU A 302 33.52 -18.23 -7.25
N GLY A 303 33.32 -18.92 -6.13
CA GLY A 303 33.53 -20.37 -5.99
C GLY A 303 34.86 -20.82 -5.36
N SER A 304 35.77 -19.91 -5.01
CA SER A 304 36.99 -20.26 -4.26
C SER A 304 36.71 -20.39 -2.75
N ILE A 305 36.34 -21.62 -2.33
CA ILE A 305 36.07 -22.01 -0.93
C ILE A 305 37.20 -21.58 0.04
N ASN A 306 38.43 -21.41 -0.44
CA ASN A 306 39.61 -21.27 0.42
C ASN A 306 39.76 -19.89 1.09
N SER A 307 39.33 -18.78 0.46
CA SER A 307 39.60 -17.44 1.00
C SER A 307 38.54 -17.02 2.02
N GLU A 308 37.26 -17.12 1.68
CA GLU A 308 36.15 -16.78 2.57
C GLU A 308 36.10 -17.66 3.82
N PHE A 309 36.35 -18.97 3.69
CA PHE A 309 36.46 -19.89 4.82
C PHE A 309 37.55 -19.45 5.81
N VAL A 310 38.68 -18.97 5.30
CA VAL A 310 39.79 -18.50 6.14
C VAL A 310 39.38 -17.24 6.91
N GLY A 311 38.72 -16.28 6.24
CA GLY A 311 38.23 -15.05 6.86
C GLY A 311 37.12 -15.29 7.88
N ALA A 312 36.15 -16.14 7.57
CA ALA A 312 34.94 -16.35 8.36
C ALA A 312 35.12 -17.31 9.54
N LEU A 313 35.90 -18.38 9.37
CA LEU A 313 36.02 -19.43 10.40
C LEU A 313 37.43 -19.56 10.97
N VAL A 314 38.45 -19.65 10.11
CA VAL A 314 39.82 -19.95 10.56
C VAL A 314 40.38 -18.78 11.37
N LEU A 315 40.28 -17.55 10.87
CA LEU A 315 40.86 -16.38 11.53
C LEU A 315 40.17 -16.07 12.87
N PRO A 316 38.84 -15.95 12.97
CA PRO A 316 38.16 -15.83 14.27
C PRO A 316 38.44 -17.02 15.20
N GLY A 317 38.49 -18.24 14.66
CA GLY A 317 38.83 -19.44 15.43
C GLY A 317 40.24 -19.41 16.01
N LEU A 318 41.24 -18.94 15.26
CA LEU A 318 42.61 -18.74 15.73
C LEU A 318 42.68 -17.64 16.79
N ILE A 319 41.98 -16.52 16.60
CA ILE A 319 41.90 -15.44 17.59
C ILE A 319 41.32 -15.96 18.90
N MET A 320 40.20 -16.68 18.83
CA MET A 320 39.56 -17.30 20.00
C MET A 320 40.44 -18.35 20.66
N THR A 321 41.23 -19.08 19.87
CA THR A 321 42.21 -20.06 20.40
C THR A 321 43.32 -19.35 21.17
N VAL A 322 43.88 -18.25 20.65
CA VAL A 322 44.90 -17.46 21.35
C VAL A 322 44.33 -16.89 22.66
N LEU A 323 43.09 -16.38 22.64
CA LEU A 323 42.41 -15.93 23.85
C LEU A 323 42.21 -17.08 24.86
N ALA A 324 41.71 -18.24 24.42
CA ALA A 324 41.53 -19.41 25.29
C ALA A 324 42.86 -19.90 25.91
N LEU A 325 43.96 -19.79 25.17
CA LEU A 325 45.31 -20.12 25.63
C LEU A 325 45.96 -19.01 26.47
N ALA A 326 45.33 -17.84 26.64
CA ALA A 326 45.91 -16.71 27.38
C ALA A 326 46.43 -17.09 28.79
N PRO A 327 45.71 -17.89 29.62
CA PRO A 327 46.22 -18.33 30.91
C PRO A 327 47.51 -19.15 30.82
N ILE A 328 47.61 -20.02 29.82
CA ILE A 328 48.77 -20.87 29.57
C ILE A 328 49.95 -20.04 29.04
N ILE A 329 49.68 -19.11 28.11
CA ILE A 329 50.68 -18.19 27.57
C ILE A 329 51.28 -17.35 28.70
N ALA A 330 50.48 -16.95 29.68
CA ALA A 330 50.95 -16.18 30.82
C ALA A 330 51.89 -16.93 31.79
N TRP A 331 52.06 -18.26 31.64
CA TRP A 331 53.09 -19.01 32.37
C TRP A 331 54.51 -18.64 31.91
N PHE A 332 54.67 -18.20 30.67
CA PHE A 332 55.97 -17.82 30.11
C PHE A 332 56.37 -16.39 30.50
N LYS A 333 57.68 -16.15 30.63
CA LYS A 333 58.21 -14.80 30.89
C LYS A 333 57.81 -13.86 29.74
N GLY A 334 57.02 -12.84 30.05
CA GLY A 334 56.49 -11.89 29.07
C GLY A 334 55.13 -12.26 28.47
N GLY A 335 54.60 -13.45 28.74
CA GLY A 335 53.32 -13.90 28.18
C GLY A 335 52.12 -13.01 28.53
N HIS A 336 52.10 -12.45 29.75
CA HIS A 336 51.09 -11.45 30.11
C HIS A 336 51.17 -10.18 29.25
N LYS A 337 52.38 -9.69 28.94
CA LYS A 337 52.57 -8.53 28.06
C LYS A 337 52.13 -8.86 26.63
N PHE A 338 52.40 -10.08 26.17
CA PHE A 338 51.89 -10.58 24.89
C PHE A 338 50.35 -10.57 24.87
N ASN A 339 49.67 -11.13 25.86
CA ASN A 339 48.20 -11.16 25.90
C ASN A 339 47.59 -9.76 25.92
N VAL A 340 48.18 -8.82 26.67
CA VAL A 340 47.73 -7.42 26.68
C VAL A 340 47.96 -6.77 25.31
N ALA A 341 49.14 -6.94 24.71
CA ALA A 341 49.42 -6.41 23.37
C ALA A 341 48.49 -7.01 22.30
N PHE A 342 48.25 -8.32 22.36
CA PHE A 342 47.34 -9.02 21.47
C PHE A 342 45.92 -8.47 21.58
N LEU A 343 45.40 -8.30 22.81
CA LEU A 343 44.08 -7.71 23.01
C LEU A 343 44.01 -6.25 22.51
N CYS A 344 45.05 -5.43 22.76
CA CYS A 344 45.10 -4.07 22.23
C CYS A 344 45.05 -4.06 20.70
N VAL A 345 45.78 -4.94 20.03
CA VAL A 345 45.75 -5.09 18.57
C VAL A 345 44.35 -5.50 18.10
N LEU A 346 43.68 -6.43 18.78
CA LEU A 346 42.32 -6.83 18.44
C LEU A 346 41.32 -5.66 18.57
N ILE A 347 41.40 -4.88 19.65
CA ILE A 347 40.48 -3.76 19.89
C ILE A 347 40.72 -2.64 18.87
N VAL A 348 41.98 -2.28 18.63
CA VAL A 348 42.35 -1.27 17.63
C VAL A 348 41.96 -1.75 16.24
N GLY A 349 42.21 -3.01 15.91
CA GLY A 349 41.82 -3.62 14.64
C GLY A 349 40.31 -3.64 14.44
N ALA A 350 39.54 -4.11 15.42
CA ALA A 350 38.09 -4.11 15.37
C ALA A 350 37.52 -2.69 15.26
N GLY A 351 38.04 -1.74 16.05
CA GLY A 351 37.63 -0.33 15.97
C GLY A 351 37.97 0.32 14.63
N ALA A 352 39.14 0.04 14.06
CA ALA A 352 39.54 0.53 12.75
C ALA A 352 38.66 -0.05 11.64
N LEU A 353 38.38 -1.36 11.66
CA LEU A 353 37.52 -2.02 10.68
C LEU A 353 36.07 -1.52 10.76
N THR A 354 35.51 -1.37 11.96
CA THR A 354 34.19 -0.75 12.14
C THR A 354 34.18 0.68 11.61
N PHE A 355 35.21 1.48 11.89
CA PHE A 355 35.30 2.84 11.36
C PHE A 355 35.41 2.88 9.83
N ILE A 356 36.18 1.96 9.22
CA ILE A 356 36.28 1.84 7.77
C ILE A 356 34.92 1.47 7.17
N ALA A 357 34.21 0.49 7.74
CA ALA A 357 32.87 0.11 7.30
C ALA A 357 31.91 1.30 7.34
N MET A 358 31.85 2.01 8.47
CA MET A 358 30.99 3.19 8.63
C MET A 358 31.36 4.30 7.64
N ARG A 359 32.65 4.49 7.37
CA ARG A 359 33.13 5.47 6.39
C ARG A 359 32.80 5.07 4.95
N GLU A 360 32.92 3.79 4.61
CA GLU A 360 32.57 3.27 3.28
C GLU A 360 31.07 3.44 3.03
N ASP A 361 30.24 3.03 3.98
CA ASP A 361 28.79 3.19 3.95
C ASP A 361 28.39 4.69 3.85
N ALA A 362 29.05 5.56 4.63
CA ALA A 362 28.82 7.00 4.56
C ALA A 362 29.26 7.67 3.24
N ASN A 363 30.17 7.06 2.47
CA ASN A 363 30.62 7.60 1.19
C ASN A 363 29.98 6.89 -0.02
N ASN A 364 29.11 5.90 0.19
CA ASN A 364 28.48 5.13 -0.88
C ASN A 364 27.07 5.68 -1.18
N PRO A 365 26.83 6.33 -2.34
CA PRO A 365 25.52 6.88 -2.68
C PRO A 365 24.41 5.82 -2.78
N SER A 366 24.72 4.60 -3.25
CA SER A 366 23.70 3.54 -3.36
C SER A 366 23.27 3.02 -1.98
N PHE A 367 24.21 2.93 -1.04
CA PHE A 367 23.92 2.58 0.35
C PHE A 367 23.01 3.64 1.01
N GLN A 368 23.36 4.92 0.87
CA GLN A 368 22.53 6.01 1.42
C GLN A 368 21.12 6.02 0.82
N LEU A 369 21.01 5.75 -0.49
CA LEU A 369 19.72 5.65 -1.16
C LEU A 369 18.91 4.46 -0.63
N ALA A 370 19.52 3.28 -0.51
CA ALA A 370 18.87 2.09 0.02
C ALA A 370 18.43 2.27 1.48
N GLN A 371 19.21 2.96 2.30
CA GLN A 371 18.84 3.29 3.68
C GLN A 371 17.65 4.26 3.72
N LYS A 372 17.67 5.34 2.95
CA LYS A 372 16.55 6.30 2.86
C LYS A 372 15.28 5.63 2.37
N LYS A 373 15.39 4.80 1.33
CA LYS A 373 14.29 3.99 0.82
C LYS A 373 13.70 3.13 1.95
N ALA A 374 14.53 2.37 2.65
CA ALA A 374 14.04 1.46 3.68
C ALA A 374 13.42 2.17 4.91
N VAL A 375 13.89 3.38 5.26
CA VAL A 375 13.24 4.23 6.27
C VAL A 375 11.85 4.66 5.79
N HIS A 376 11.74 5.17 4.56
CA HIS A 376 10.46 5.57 4.00
C HIS A 376 9.49 4.39 3.85
N GLU A 377 9.98 3.22 3.43
CA GLU A 377 9.18 1.99 3.37
C GLU A 377 8.66 1.58 4.75
N ALA A 378 9.46 1.78 5.81
CA ALA A 378 9.06 1.50 7.18
C ALA A 378 7.98 2.49 7.68
N GLU A 379 8.19 3.78 7.44
CA GLU A 379 7.23 4.83 7.75
C GLU A 379 5.90 4.60 7.03
N ARG A 380 5.95 4.27 5.73
CA ARG A 380 4.78 3.93 4.93
C ARG A 380 4.07 2.68 5.46
N ALA A 381 4.81 1.63 5.83
CA ALA A 381 4.20 0.43 6.41
C ALA A 381 3.49 0.73 7.75
N ILE A 382 4.08 1.56 8.61
CA ILE A 382 3.46 2.01 9.87
C ILE A 382 2.24 2.87 9.58
N GLU A 383 2.35 3.82 8.64
CA GLU A 383 1.25 4.67 8.21
C GLU A 383 0.07 3.84 7.72
N LEU A 384 0.30 2.83 6.89
CA LEU A 384 -0.74 1.93 6.37
C LEU A 384 -1.48 1.18 7.47
N VAL A 385 -0.82 0.83 8.59
CA VAL A 385 -1.49 0.20 9.75
C VAL A 385 -2.26 1.22 10.58
N GLN A 386 -1.67 2.39 10.81
CA GLN A 386 -2.28 3.47 11.59
C GLN A 386 -3.38 4.20 10.83
N ARG A 387 -3.44 3.97 9.51
CA ARG A 387 -4.33 4.64 8.60
C ARG A 387 -5.76 4.51 9.06
N ARG A 388 -6.34 5.65 9.36
CA ARG A 388 -7.78 5.80 9.52
C ARG A 388 -8.28 6.51 8.29
N THR A 389 -9.02 5.81 7.45
CA THR A 389 -9.81 6.47 6.42
C THR A 389 -10.86 7.29 7.13
N LYS A 390 -10.97 8.57 6.81
CA LYS A 390 -12.18 9.29 7.18
C LYS A 390 -13.25 8.88 6.20
N ASP A 391 -14.43 8.52 6.68
CA ASP A 391 -15.60 8.50 5.81
C ASP A 391 -15.90 9.93 5.33
N ASP A 392 -16.84 10.07 4.40
CA ASP A 392 -17.17 11.36 3.79
C ASP A 392 -17.86 12.33 4.77
N ASP A 393 -18.18 11.86 5.98
CA ASP A 393 -18.67 12.63 7.12
C ASP A 393 -17.54 13.13 8.04
N GLY A 394 -16.28 12.80 7.71
CA GLY A 394 -15.10 13.19 8.47
C GLY A 394 -14.83 12.32 9.72
N ASN A 395 -15.61 11.25 9.94
CA ASN A 395 -15.40 10.31 11.03
C ASN A 395 -14.30 9.31 10.65
N ALA A 396 -13.38 9.09 11.58
CA ALA A 396 -12.28 8.17 11.36
C ALA A 396 -12.77 6.72 11.46
N SER A 397 -12.64 5.95 10.38
CA SER A 397 -12.71 4.50 10.37
C SER A 397 -11.74 3.91 11.41
N PRO A 398 -12.03 2.72 11.95
CA PRO A 398 -11.04 1.99 12.74
C PRO A 398 -9.74 1.83 11.94
N PRO A 399 -8.56 1.82 12.60
CA PRO A 399 -7.28 1.65 11.92
C PRO A 399 -7.30 0.41 11.02
N GLN A 400 -6.70 0.52 9.84
CA GLN A 400 -6.55 -0.60 8.93
C GLN A 400 -5.73 -1.69 9.62
N MET A 401 -6.43 -2.75 10.07
CA MET A 401 -5.79 -3.87 10.75
C MET A 401 -4.83 -4.57 9.79
N ILE A 402 -3.72 -5.07 10.34
CA ILE A 402 -2.75 -5.85 9.58
C ILE A 402 -3.48 -7.06 8.95
N PRO A 403 -3.39 -7.25 7.63
CA PRO A 403 -4.16 -8.30 6.95
C PRO A 403 -3.81 -9.69 7.47
N LYS A 404 -4.78 -10.60 7.44
CA LYS A 404 -4.60 -12.00 7.89
C LYS A 404 -3.52 -12.75 7.11
N ASP A 405 -3.26 -12.32 5.87
CA ASP A 405 -2.21 -12.88 5.00
C ASP A 405 -0.79 -12.49 5.47
N GLY A 406 -0.68 -11.54 6.40
CA GLY A 406 0.54 -11.10 7.07
C GLY A 406 0.95 -9.67 6.70
N ALA A 407 1.79 -9.05 7.53
CA ALA A 407 2.18 -7.65 7.39
C ALA A 407 2.82 -7.28 6.04
N VAL A 408 3.49 -8.23 5.37
CA VAL A 408 4.11 -7.99 4.05
C VAL A 408 3.08 -7.61 2.97
N SER A 409 1.82 -8.04 3.10
CA SER A 409 0.78 -7.68 2.14
C SER A 409 0.45 -6.19 2.15
N LEU A 410 0.71 -5.48 3.26
CA LEU A 410 0.56 -4.02 3.33
C LEU A 410 1.45 -3.34 2.29
N VAL A 411 2.71 -3.75 2.22
CA VAL A 411 3.70 -3.20 1.29
C VAL A 411 3.48 -3.69 -0.13
N ARG A 412 3.01 -4.94 -0.30
CA ARG A 412 2.76 -5.55 -1.62
C ARG A 412 1.46 -5.13 -2.29
N ASN A 413 0.51 -4.60 -1.54
CA ASN A 413 -0.77 -4.14 -2.07
C ASN A 413 -0.87 -2.62 -2.11
N ASP A 414 0.16 -1.89 -1.68
CA ASP A 414 0.18 -0.43 -1.72
C ASP A 414 0.64 0.06 -3.11
N PRO A 415 -0.22 0.77 -3.88
CA PRO A 415 0.16 1.22 -5.22
C PRO A 415 1.32 2.22 -5.22
N LEU A 416 1.53 2.98 -4.15
CA LEU A 416 2.67 3.92 -4.07
C LEU A 416 4.01 3.20 -3.98
N MET A 417 4.03 2.03 -3.32
CA MET A 417 5.23 1.21 -3.16
C MET A 417 5.45 0.30 -4.36
N GLN A 418 4.38 -0.35 -4.86
CA GLN A 418 4.48 -1.33 -5.93
C GLN A 418 4.29 -0.75 -7.34
N GLY A 419 3.48 0.29 -7.51
CA GLY A 419 3.18 0.90 -8.81
C GLY A 419 4.43 1.23 -9.63
N PRO A 420 5.45 1.93 -9.08
CA PRO A 420 6.69 2.20 -9.79
C PRO A 420 7.47 0.94 -10.17
N VAL A 421 7.54 -0.04 -9.27
CA VAL A 421 8.26 -1.30 -9.49
C VAL A 421 7.59 -2.15 -10.56
N LEU A 422 6.26 -2.21 -10.53
CA LEU A 422 5.45 -2.91 -11.53
C LEU A 422 5.49 -2.19 -12.88
N PHE A 423 5.44 -0.86 -12.89
CA PHE A 423 5.62 -0.07 -14.09
C PHE A 423 7.01 -0.25 -14.71
N GLU A 424 8.09 -0.23 -13.91
CA GLU A 424 9.45 -0.50 -14.39
C GLU A 424 9.54 -1.89 -15.03
N ARG A 425 8.93 -2.89 -14.40
CA ARG A 425 8.95 -4.28 -14.87
C ARG A 425 8.16 -4.51 -16.16
N HIS A 426 7.02 -3.84 -16.33
CA HIS A 426 6.05 -4.17 -17.38
C HIS A 426 5.90 -3.09 -18.46
N CYS A 427 6.09 -1.81 -18.12
CA CYS A 427 5.73 -0.68 -18.98
C CYS A 427 6.94 0.18 -19.39
N ALA A 428 7.98 0.27 -18.56
CA ALA A 428 9.11 1.19 -18.78
C ALA A 428 10.02 0.79 -19.95
N SER A 429 9.84 -0.39 -20.52
CA SER A 429 10.48 -0.78 -21.79
C SER A 429 9.99 0.04 -22.97
N CYS A 430 8.80 0.64 -22.89
CA CYS A 430 8.22 1.46 -23.95
C CYS A 430 7.83 2.86 -23.48
N HIS A 431 7.37 3.04 -22.25
CA HIS A 431 6.88 4.32 -21.76
C HIS A 431 7.89 5.03 -20.86
N ALA A 432 8.03 6.34 -21.03
CA ALA A 432 8.66 7.22 -20.06
C ALA A 432 7.64 7.69 -19.01
N PHE A 433 8.14 8.10 -17.84
CA PHE A 433 7.37 8.77 -16.80
C PHE A 433 8.21 9.94 -16.24
N GLU A 434 8.29 11.02 -17.03
CA GLU A 434 9.13 12.18 -16.73
C GLU A 434 8.30 13.47 -16.69
N GLY A 435 8.41 14.23 -15.61
CA GLY A 435 7.81 15.57 -15.50
C GLY A 435 8.72 16.67 -16.08
N PRO A 436 8.19 17.89 -16.30
CA PRO A 436 9.01 19.03 -16.69
C PRO A 436 10.11 19.31 -15.65
N VAL A 437 11.30 19.74 -16.10
CA VAL A 437 12.43 20.08 -15.21
C VAL A 437 12.12 21.38 -14.45
N GLU A 438 11.84 21.27 -13.16
CA GLU A 438 11.45 22.41 -12.31
C GLU A 438 12.65 23.27 -11.89
N THR A 439 12.40 24.56 -11.66
CA THR A 439 13.38 25.46 -11.05
C THR A 439 13.54 25.15 -9.55
N PRO A 440 14.68 25.50 -8.90
CA PRO A 440 14.91 25.22 -7.49
C PRO A 440 13.85 25.79 -6.51
N ALA A 441 13.14 26.86 -6.91
CA ALA A 441 12.08 27.47 -6.10
C ALA A 441 10.73 26.73 -6.22
N GLU A 442 10.46 26.09 -7.35
CA GLU A 442 9.29 25.23 -7.56
C GLU A 442 9.47 23.89 -6.83
N ALA A 443 10.71 23.36 -6.81
CA ALA A 443 11.10 22.18 -6.05
C ALA A 443 10.91 22.32 -4.52
N GLU A 444 10.99 23.53 -3.96
CA GLU A 444 10.73 23.79 -2.52
C GLU A 444 9.24 23.79 -2.19
N ALA A 445 8.37 24.23 -3.11
CA ALA A 445 6.91 24.20 -2.94
C ALA A 445 6.33 22.79 -3.17
N GLU A 446 6.92 22.00 -4.08
CA GLU A 446 6.61 20.58 -4.28
C GLU A 446 7.13 19.68 -3.14
N HIS A 447 8.01 20.17 -2.26
CA HIS A 447 8.70 19.36 -1.26
C HIS A 447 7.75 18.62 -0.29
N LEU A 448 6.52 19.13 -0.08
CA LEU A 448 5.48 18.48 0.73
C LEU A 448 4.79 17.30 0.02
N VAL A 449 4.81 17.29 -1.31
CA VAL A 449 4.28 16.22 -2.18
C VAL A 449 5.39 15.24 -2.56
N GLU A 450 6.62 15.73 -2.69
CA GLU A 450 7.84 14.95 -2.94
C GLU A 450 8.21 14.04 -1.75
N THR A 451 7.89 14.44 -0.52
CA THR A 451 8.07 13.58 0.68
C THR A 451 7.19 12.33 0.65
N LEU A 452 6.13 12.32 -0.17
CA LEU A 452 5.24 11.18 -0.41
C LEU A 452 5.60 10.37 -1.67
N ARG A 453 6.60 10.81 -2.45
CA ARG A 453 6.97 10.24 -3.76
C ARG A 453 8.27 9.43 -3.68
N LEU A 454 8.13 8.11 -3.51
CA LEU A 454 9.19 7.14 -3.85
C LEU A 454 9.58 7.14 -5.34
N THR A 455 8.81 7.81 -6.18
CA THR A 455 8.85 7.68 -7.65
C THR A 455 10.13 8.24 -8.27
N ARG A 456 10.71 9.33 -7.75
CA ARG A 456 11.88 9.94 -8.41
C ARG A 456 13.17 9.12 -8.29
N PHE A 457 13.21 8.07 -7.46
CA PHE A 457 14.48 7.41 -7.09
C PHE A 457 14.78 6.09 -7.81
N GLN A 458 13.83 5.50 -8.55
CA GLN A 458 14.07 4.26 -9.31
C GLN A 458 13.62 4.31 -10.77
N MET A 459 12.88 5.34 -11.19
CA MET A 459 12.43 5.39 -12.58
C MET A 459 13.59 5.62 -13.54
N PRO A 460 13.57 4.98 -14.72
CA PRO A 460 14.53 5.25 -15.77
C PRO A 460 14.41 6.70 -16.24
N VAL A 461 15.56 7.35 -16.41
CA VAL A 461 15.68 8.72 -16.90
C VAL A 461 16.30 8.69 -18.29
N VAL A 462 15.78 9.50 -19.20
CA VAL A 462 16.39 9.74 -20.51
C VAL A 462 17.62 10.62 -20.30
N THR A 463 18.81 10.12 -20.61
CA THR A 463 20.03 10.93 -20.57
C THR A 463 20.06 11.92 -21.72
N GLU A 464 20.62 13.11 -21.48
CA GLU A 464 20.94 14.01 -22.59
C GLU A 464 21.99 13.38 -23.52
N ALA A 465 21.81 13.51 -24.82
CA ALA A 465 22.81 13.10 -25.80
C ALA A 465 24.04 14.02 -25.72
N THR A 466 25.23 13.44 -25.58
CA THR A 466 26.51 14.18 -25.58
C THR A 466 27.26 13.94 -26.88
N GLU A 467 28.35 14.69 -27.13
CA GLU A 467 29.17 14.52 -28.35
C GLU A 467 29.77 13.11 -28.51
N GLU A 468 29.89 12.34 -27.42
CA GLU A 468 30.51 11.01 -27.39
C GLU A 468 29.50 9.86 -27.19
N GLU A 469 28.28 10.13 -26.67
CA GLU A 469 27.29 9.08 -26.35
C GLU A 469 25.85 9.49 -26.73
N PRO A 470 25.07 8.61 -27.40
CA PRO A 470 23.66 8.88 -27.69
C PRO A 470 22.83 8.97 -26.39
N ALA A 471 21.70 9.67 -26.44
CA ALA A 471 20.72 9.64 -25.36
C ALA A 471 20.30 8.19 -25.09
N ARG A 472 20.22 7.77 -23.83
CA ARG A 472 19.84 6.41 -23.43
C ARG A 472 18.82 6.51 -22.31
N VAL A 473 17.97 5.50 -22.20
CA VAL A 473 17.13 5.37 -21.02
C VAL A 473 17.93 4.60 -19.98
N VAL A 474 18.39 5.31 -18.96
CA VAL A 474 19.24 4.77 -17.92
C VAL A 474 18.48 4.79 -16.61
N ARG A 475 18.60 3.71 -15.83
CA ARG A 475 18.26 3.77 -14.42
C ARG A 475 19.16 4.79 -13.72
N LYS A 476 18.67 5.33 -12.60
CA LYS A 476 19.43 6.26 -11.75
C LYS A 476 20.76 5.69 -11.21
N ASP A 477 20.93 4.36 -11.26
CA ASP A 477 22.17 3.64 -10.93
C ASP A 477 23.18 3.55 -12.09
N GLY A 478 22.88 4.14 -13.25
CA GLY A 478 23.73 4.19 -14.44
C GLY A 478 23.55 2.99 -15.38
N LYS A 479 22.68 2.02 -15.06
CA LYS A 479 22.41 0.88 -15.95
C LYS A 479 21.55 1.32 -17.13
N VAL A 480 22.07 1.16 -18.35
CA VAL A 480 21.35 1.39 -19.60
C VAL A 480 20.27 0.31 -19.77
N LEU A 481 19.00 0.72 -19.87
CA LEU A 481 17.88 -0.18 -20.20
C LEU A 481 17.73 -0.35 -21.71
N TYR A 482 17.93 0.72 -22.48
CA TYR A 482 18.03 0.66 -23.94
C TYR A 482 18.77 1.88 -24.51
N GLU A 483 19.42 1.65 -25.66
CA GLU A 483 20.36 2.57 -26.30
C GLU A 483 19.70 3.68 -27.13
N ASP A 484 18.42 3.55 -27.47
CA ASP A 484 17.70 4.50 -28.34
C ASP A 484 16.32 4.91 -27.76
N PRO A 485 16.21 6.10 -27.13
CA PRO A 485 14.95 6.70 -26.66
C PRO A 485 13.93 6.92 -27.76
N SER A 486 14.37 6.87 -29.03
CA SER A 486 13.50 7.12 -30.17
C SER A 486 12.58 5.99 -30.56
N LEU A 487 12.58 4.88 -29.83
CA LEU A 487 11.69 3.75 -30.05
C LEU A 487 10.50 3.72 -29.06
N GLY A 488 10.40 4.69 -28.15
CA GLY A 488 9.41 4.74 -27.07
C GLY A 488 7.98 5.14 -27.49
N ALA A 489 7.01 4.78 -26.66
CA ALA A 489 5.61 5.22 -26.68
C ALA A 489 5.44 6.54 -25.89
N ALA A 490 4.20 7.02 -25.74
CA ALA A 490 3.91 8.28 -25.04
C ALA A 490 4.46 8.34 -23.60
N ASN A 491 4.90 9.52 -23.16
CA ASN A 491 5.20 9.80 -21.77
C ASN A 491 3.89 9.82 -20.97
N LEU A 492 3.83 9.02 -19.91
CA LEU A 492 2.63 8.82 -19.11
C LEU A 492 2.57 9.70 -17.85
N TYR A 493 3.55 10.59 -17.65
CA TYR A 493 3.52 11.55 -16.55
C TYR A 493 2.28 12.46 -16.65
N ARG A 494 1.43 12.41 -15.61
CA ARG A 494 0.14 13.13 -15.55
C ARG A 494 -0.74 12.88 -16.78
N PHE A 495 -0.75 11.65 -17.31
CA PHE A 495 -1.62 11.30 -18.45
C PHE A 495 -3.09 11.72 -18.23
N ALA A 496 -3.73 12.22 -19.29
CA ALA A 496 -5.10 12.73 -19.30
C ALA A 496 -5.39 13.97 -18.40
N SER A 497 -4.36 14.55 -17.76
CA SER A 497 -4.46 15.86 -17.12
C SER A 497 -4.72 16.99 -18.12
N ARG A 498 -5.25 18.13 -17.65
CA ARG A 498 -5.27 19.38 -18.44
C ARG A 498 -3.91 19.72 -19.06
N GLU A 499 -2.84 19.68 -18.28
CA GLU A 499 -1.47 19.96 -18.73
C GLU A 499 -1.02 19.01 -19.87
N TRP A 500 -1.29 17.72 -19.71
CA TRP A 500 -0.94 16.72 -20.71
C TRP A 500 -1.78 16.87 -21.99
N LEU A 501 -3.07 17.17 -21.86
CA LEU A 501 -3.99 17.40 -22.97
C LEU A 501 -3.73 18.71 -23.72
N GLU A 502 -3.25 19.74 -23.02
CA GLU A 502 -2.82 21.02 -23.62
C GLU A 502 -1.70 20.79 -24.62
N GLY A 503 -0.68 20.00 -24.26
CA GLY A 503 0.38 19.68 -25.19
C GLY A 503 -0.02 18.67 -26.27
N LEU A 504 -0.92 17.72 -25.98
CA LEU A 504 -1.48 16.83 -27.00
C LEU A 504 -2.21 17.62 -28.10
N LEU A 505 -2.97 18.67 -27.75
CA LEU A 505 -3.74 19.49 -28.70
C LEU A 505 -3.02 20.76 -29.17
N ASP A 506 -1.73 20.89 -28.86
CA ASP A 506 -0.90 21.99 -29.34
C ASP A 506 -0.25 21.63 -30.69
N PRO A 507 -0.53 22.36 -31.79
CA PRO A 507 0.03 22.09 -33.10
C PRO A 507 1.56 22.16 -33.15
N GLU A 508 2.18 22.94 -32.25
CA GLU A 508 3.64 23.04 -32.17
C GLU A 508 4.25 21.87 -31.40
N GLN A 509 3.51 21.27 -30.45
CA GLN A 509 4.02 20.20 -29.58
C GLN A 509 3.67 18.78 -30.04
N ILE A 510 2.47 18.57 -30.60
CA ILE A 510 1.93 17.25 -30.97
C ILE A 510 2.85 16.45 -31.90
N SER A 511 3.56 17.16 -32.78
CA SER A 511 4.58 16.57 -33.65
C SER A 511 5.86 17.40 -33.65
N ARG A 512 6.17 18.09 -32.55
CA ARG A 512 7.42 18.84 -32.45
C ARG A 512 8.57 17.90 -32.77
N ARG A 513 9.18 18.14 -33.92
CA ARG A 513 10.48 17.60 -34.29
C ARG A 513 11.40 18.79 -34.12
N ASP A 514 12.27 18.78 -33.12
CA ASP A 514 13.40 19.70 -33.19
C ASP A 514 14.21 19.26 -34.43
N VAL A 515 14.14 20.07 -35.49
CA VAL A 515 14.66 19.74 -36.81
C VAL A 515 16.18 19.74 -36.78
N LEU A 516 16.74 18.70 -37.39
CA LEU A 516 18.15 18.41 -37.61
C LEU A 516 18.90 19.61 -38.23
N GLU A 517 19.95 20.11 -37.57
CA GLU A 517 21.08 20.66 -38.33
C GLU A 517 22.08 19.53 -38.59
N PRO A 518 22.51 19.30 -39.85
CA PRO A 518 23.51 18.28 -40.16
C PRO A 518 24.87 18.74 -39.61
N GLU A 519 25.30 18.15 -38.51
CA GLU A 519 26.68 18.25 -38.04
C GLU A 519 27.45 17.03 -38.54
N LYS A 520 28.29 17.23 -39.57
CA LYS A 520 29.14 16.16 -40.10
C LYS A 520 29.99 15.57 -38.97
N SER A 521 30.07 14.24 -38.92
CA SER A 521 30.93 13.53 -37.97
C SER A 521 32.35 14.10 -37.96
N SER A 522 32.98 14.17 -36.78
CA SER A 522 34.39 14.56 -36.64
C SER A 522 35.36 13.55 -37.27
N ASP A 523 34.87 12.35 -37.63
CA ASP A 523 35.59 11.37 -38.44
C ASP A 523 35.40 11.66 -39.94
N PRO A 524 36.46 12.05 -40.68
CA PRO A 524 36.36 12.43 -42.09
C PRO A 524 35.90 11.29 -43.02
N LYS A 525 35.98 10.02 -42.60
CA LYS A 525 35.45 8.90 -43.40
C LYS A 525 33.94 8.76 -43.32
N ILE A 526 33.35 9.18 -42.20
CA ILE A 526 31.91 9.08 -41.93
C ILE A 526 31.20 10.35 -42.42
N ALA A 527 31.87 11.50 -42.36
CA ALA A 527 31.40 12.80 -42.82
C ALA A 527 31.12 12.91 -44.35
N GLU A 528 31.61 11.96 -45.15
CA GLU A 528 31.42 11.90 -46.61
C GLU A 528 30.28 10.98 -47.06
N GLU A 529 29.76 10.11 -46.20
CA GLU A 529 28.59 9.29 -46.49
C GLU A 529 27.30 10.04 -46.11
N GLU A 530 26.62 10.63 -47.10
CA GLU A 530 25.40 11.42 -46.89
C GLU A 530 24.27 10.66 -46.17
N ASP A 531 24.25 9.32 -46.27
CA ASP A 531 23.23 8.44 -45.67
C ASP A 531 23.69 7.75 -44.36
N ASN A 532 24.85 8.13 -43.79
CA ASN A 532 25.36 7.46 -42.60
C ASN A 532 24.64 7.94 -41.31
N PRO A 533 24.05 7.03 -40.49
CA PRO A 533 23.31 7.39 -39.28
C PRO A 533 24.10 8.21 -38.26
N ALA A 534 25.44 8.11 -38.27
CA ALA A 534 26.33 8.84 -37.36
C ALA A 534 26.50 10.34 -37.72
N ASN A 535 25.98 10.79 -38.87
CA ASN A 535 25.95 12.21 -39.26
C ASN A 535 24.75 13.00 -38.69
N TYR A 536 23.97 12.38 -37.79
CA TYR A 536 22.79 12.97 -37.17
C TYR A 536 22.89 12.88 -35.63
N ARG A 537 23.13 14.00 -34.95
CA ARG A 537 23.56 14.01 -33.53
C ARG A 537 22.46 14.13 -32.46
N ARG A 538 21.18 14.37 -32.79
CA ARG A 538 20.09 14.40 -31.77
C ARG A 538 18.79 13.81 -32.31
N ARG A 539 18.18 12.91 -31.54
CA ARG A 539 16.89 12.29 -31.86
C ARG A 539 15.94 12.51 -30.68
N ILE A 540 14.94 13.38 -30.86
CA ILE A 540 13.88 13.64 -29.87
C ILE A 540 12.52 13.27 -30.47
N VAL A 541 11.68 12.66 -29.65
CA VAL A 541 10.37 12.10 -29.98
C VAL A 541 9.29 12.99 -29.37
N SER A 542 8.14 13.16 -30.05
CA SER A 542 6.97 13.82 -29.47
C SER A 542 6.56 13.09 -28.18
N PRO A 543 6.46 13.78 -27.02
CA PRO A 543 6.15 13.14 -25.75
C PRO A 543 4.72 12.55 -25.70
N TYR A 544 3.86 12.89 -26.65
CA TYR A 544 2.44 12.51 -26.63
C TYR A 544 2.09 11.28 -27.47
N PHE A 545 2.78 11.05 -28.60
CA PHE A 545 2.57 9.87 -29.46
C PHE A 545 3.79 8.95 -29.54
N GLY A 546 4.94 9.35 -29.02
CA GLY A 546 6.14 8.54 -29.15
C GLY A 546 6.54 8.36 -30.62
N ASP A 547 7.26 7.28 -30.91
CA ASP A 547 7.60 6.82 -32.25
C ASP A 547 6.58 5.79 -32.78
N THR A 548 5.30 5.97 -32.45
CA THR A 548 4.22 5.09 -32.94
C THR A 548 3.74 5.49 -34.33
N ALA A 549 2.96 4.63 -34.99
CA ALA A 549 2.29 4.97 -36.25
C ALA A 549 1.36 6.20 -36.11
N HIS A 550 0.94 6.55 -34.89
CA HIS A 550 0.02 7.66 -34.62
C HIS A 550 0.69 9.04 -34.68
N LYS A 551 2.02 9.13 -34.57
CA LYS A 551 2.75 10.42 -34.55
C LYS A 551 2.57 11.25 -35.83
N ASP A 552 2.38 10.56 -36.95
CA ASP A 552 2.11 11.12 -38.28
C ASP A 552 0.70 10.70 -38.77
N GLY A 553 -0.14 10.23 -37.85
CA GLY A 553 -1.49 9.76 -38.14
C GLY A 553 -2.52 10.89 -38.26
N ARG A 554 -3.76 10.51 -38.55
CA ARG A 554 -4.89 11.44 -38.80
C ARG A 554 -5.09 12.48 -37.69
N MET A 555 -4.86 12.11 -36.43
CA MET A 555 -5.00 13.03 -35.30
C MET A 555 -3.92 14.14 -35.33
N ALA A 556 -2.67 13.78 -35.56
CA ALA A 556 -1.57 14.72 -35.65
C ALA A 556 -1.74 15.72 -36.81
N GLU A 557 -2.18 15.23 -37.97
CA GLU A 557 -2.51 16.05 -39.13
C GLU A 557 -3.71 16.97 -38.87
N TRP A 558 -4.74 16.46 -38.20
CA TRP A 558 -5.92 17.23 -37.84
C TRP A 558 -5.58 18.40 -36.89
N VAL A 559 -4.82 18.18 -35.81
CA VAL A 559 -4.43 19.27 -34.88
C VAL A 559 -3.61 20.34 -35.60
N LYS A 560 -2.66 19.94 -36.47
CA LYS A 560 -1.84 20.89 -37.24
C LYS A 560 -2.66 21.75 -38.20
N SER A 561 -3.58 21.13 -38.95
CA SER A 561 -4.41 21.87 -39.92
C SER A 561 -5.46 22.72 -39.20
N TYR A 562 -6.14 22.16 -38.21
CA TYR A 562 -7.27 22.80 -37.53
C TYR A 562 -6.85 23.96 -36.62
N TYR A 563 -5.69 23.88 -35.95
CA TYR A 563 -5.18 24.91 -35.04
C TYR A 563 -3.98 25.69 -35.59
N GLY A 564 -3.19 25.13 -36.52
CA GLY A 564 -1.95 25.74 -37.01
C GLY A 564 -2.10 26.67 -38.22
N GLU A 565 -3.20 26.62 -38.98
CA GLU A 565 -3.33 27.41 -40.21
C GLU A 565 -3.61 28.90 -39.96
N PHE A 566 -4.40 29.24 -38.93
CA PHE A 566 -4.82 30.61 -38.64
C PHE A 566 -3.67 31.53 -38.21
N PRO A 567 -2.74 31.13 -37.32
CA PRO A 567 -1.57 31.94 -36.99
C PRO A 567 -0.75 32.35 -38.22
N ALA A 568 -0.54 31.44 -39.17
CA ALA A 568 0.16 31.72 -40.43
C ALA A 568 -0.62 32.71 -41.32
N GLN A 569 -1.95 32.56 -41.42
CA GLN A 569 -2.80 33.48 -42.17
C GLN A 569 -2.85 34.89 -41.54
N ILE A 570 -2.90 34.97 -40.21
CA ILE A 570 -2.84 36.22 -39.45
C ILE A 570 -1.51 36.92 -39.69
N ALA A 571 -0.39 36.21 -39.60
CA ALA A 571 0.94 36.76 -39.88
C ALA A 571 1.05 37.29 -41.31
N LYS A 572 0.51 36.56 -42.30
CA LYS A 572 0.46 36.99 -43.71
C LYS A 572 -0.39 38.24 -43.91
N ALA A 573 -1.57 38.30 -43.29
CA ALA A 573 -2.46 39.47 -43.36
C ALA A 573 -1.86 40.70 -42.67
N GLN A 574 -1.16 40.50 -41.54
CA GLN A 574 -0.42 41.54 -40.83
C GLN A 574 0.74 42.08 -41.69
N GLY A 575 1.53 41.19 -42.31
CA GLY A 575 2.62 41.59 -43.22
C GLY A 575 2.13 42.36 -44.45
N ALA A 576 0.95 42.03 -44.97
CA ALA A 576 0.32 42.79 -46.06
C ALA A 576 -0.08 44.21 -45.61
N LEU A 577 -0.61 44.37 -44.38
CA LEU A 577 -0.90 45.69 -43.81
C LEU A 577 0.36 46.53 -43.58
N ASP A 578 1.44 45.90 -43.13
CA ASP A 578 2.72 46.58 -42.92
C ASP A 578 3.33 47.05 -44.26
N ALA A 579 3.16 46.26 -45.34
CA ALA A 579 3.54 46.65 -46.69
C ALA A 579 2.72 47.86 -47.19
N ILE A 580 1.39 47.84 -47.02
CA ILE A 580 0.52 48.97 -47.39
C ILE A 580 0.88 50.24 -46.59
N ALA A 581 1.21 50.10 -45.30
CA ALA A 581 1.65 51.21 -44.46
C ALA A 581 3.00 51.81 -44.89
N LYS A 582 3.88 50.98 -45.48
CA LYS A 582 5.14 51.43 -46.08
C LYS A 582 4.90 52.15 -47.40
N ASP A 583 3.97 51.67 -48.23
CA ASP A 583 3.63 52.28 -49.51
C ASP A 583 2.91 53.64 -49.33
N LEU A 584 2.05 53.76 -48.31
CA LEU A 584 1.44 55.04 -47.89
C LEU A 584 2.47 56.09 -47.44
N LYS A 585 3.66 55.70 -47.00
CA LYS A 585 4.76 56.63 -46.66
C LYS A 585 5.58 57.06 -47.88
N ASN A 586 5.46 56.35 -49.00
CA ASN A 586 6.23 56.55 -50.23
C ASN A 586 5.32 56.95 -51.40
N LEU A 587 4.45 57.94 -51.19
CA LEU A 587 3.54 58.43 -52.23
C LEU A 587 4.29 59.13 -53.38
N PRO A 588 3.75 59.12 -54.61
CA PRO A 588 4.27 59.88 -55.75
C PRO A 588 4.41 61.38 -55.44
N GLN A 589 5.32 62.08 -56.14
CA GLN A 589 5.49 63.53 -55.98
C GLN A 589 4.40 64.37 -56.67
N ASP A 590 3.69 63.78 -57.65
CA ASP A 590 2.57 64.42 -58.33
C ASP A 590 1.32 64.38 -57.43
N ALA A 591 0.70 65.54 -57.19
CA ALA A 591 -0.38 65.67 -56.21
C ALA A 591 -1.67 64.95 -56.63
N ASP A 592 -1.99 64.92 -57.93
CA ASP A 592 -3.20 64.28 -58.44
C ASP A 592 -3.04 62.75 -58.50
N GLU A 593 -1.84 62.27 -58.81
CA GLU A 593 -1.48 60.86 -58.77
C GLU A 593 -1.37 60.34 -57.33
N ALA A 594 -0.76 61.11 -56.42
CA ALA A 594 -0.67 60.78 -55.00
C ALA A 594 -2.06 60.63 -54.36
N ALA A 595 -3.00 61.52 -54.64
CA ALA A 595 -4.37 61.44 -54.09
C ALA A 595 -5.11 60.18 -54.55
N LYS A 596 -4.92 59.73 -55.79
CA LYS A 596 -5.52 58.49 -56.32
C LYS A 596 -4.91 57.24 -55.72
N VAL A 597 -3.57 57.19 -55.65
CA VAL A 597 -2.83 56.07 -55.05
C VAL A 597 -3.13 55.96 -53.55
N GLU A 598 -3.15 57.08 -52.84
CA GLU A 598 -3.50 57.13 -51.41
C GLU A 598 -4.94 56.64 -51.16
N ALA A 599 -5.91 57.05 -51.98
CA ALA A 599 -7.29 56.57 -51.87
C ALA A 599 -7.40 55.05 -52.09
N SER A 600 -6.73 54.53 -53.13
CA SER A 600 -6.70 53.09 -53.43
C SER A 600 -6.02 52.28 -52.31
N LEU A 601 -4.89 52.75 -51.79
CA LEU A 601 -4.17 52.08 -50.70
C LEU A 601 -4.96 52.13 -49.38
N LYS A 602 -5.69 53.21 -49.09
CA LYS A 602 -6.57 53.29 -47.91
C LYS A 602 -7.79 52.36 -48.01
N GLU A 603 -8.35 52.18 -49.20
CA GLU A 603 -9.42 51.22 -49.45
C GLU A 603 -8.90 49.77 -49.24
N GLU A 604 -7.74 49.45 -49.81
CA GLU A 604 -7.10 48.15 -49.63
C GLU A 604 -6.69 47.90 -48.17
N GLN A 605 -6.16 48.91 -47.48
CA GLN A 605 -5.86 48.86 -46.05
C GLN A 605 -7.10 48.53 -45.23
N THR A 606 -8.23 49.19 -45.49
CA THR A 606 -9.50 48.94 -44.79
C THR A 606 -9.97 47.50 -45.00
N LYS A 607 -9.89 47.00 -46.24
CA LYS A 607 -10.24 45.60 -46.57
C LYS A 607 -9.34 44.60 -45.85
N LYS A 608 -8.03 44.84 -45.82
CA LYS A 608 -7.06 43.98 -45.12
C LYS A 608 -7.18 44.04 -43.60
N GLN A 609 -7.56 45.19 -43.04
CA GLN A 609 -7.88 45.32 -41.61
C GLN A 609 -9.13 44.51 -41.24
N ALA A 610 -10.18 44.55 -42.07
CA ALA A 610 -11.37 43.73 -41.87
C ALA A 610 -11.08 42.22 -42.01
N GLU A 611 -10.24 41.83 -42.97
CA GLU A 611 -9.76 40.45 -43.15
C GLU A 611 -8.98 39.97 -41.91
N LEU A 612 -8.02 40.76 -41.43
CA LEU A 612 -7.25 40.45 -40.23
C LEU A 612 -8.14 40.33 -38.98
N ALA A 613 -9.10 41.23 -38.80
CA ALA A 613 -10.04 41.18 -37.68
C ALA A 613 -10.92 39.92 -37.74
N GLY A 614 -11.36 39.51 -38.94
CA GLY A 614 -12.10 38.27 -39.15
C GLY A 614 -11.27 37.03 -38.80
N LEU A 615 -10.02 36.97 -39.26
CA LEU A 615 -9.10 35.88 -38.98
C LEU A 615 -8.76 35.77 -37.48
N LYS A 616 -8.49 36.89 -36.81
CA LYS A 616 -8.26 36.91 -35.35
C LYS A 616 -9.46 36.39 -34.58
N LYS A 617 -10.66 36.86 -34.92
CA LYS A 617 -11.91 36.38 -34.28
C LYS A 617 -12.12 34.87 -34.45
N GLN A 618 -11.84 34.33 -35.65
CA GLN A 618 -11.94 32.90 -35.90
C GLN A 618 -10.89 32.09 -35.14
N ASN A 619 -9.65 32.60 -35.06
CA ASN A 619 -8.58 31.99 -34.29
C ASN A 619 -8.88 31.97 -32.79
N ASP A 620 -9.34 33.09 -32.23
CA ASP A 620 -9.71 33.20 -30.82
C ASP A 620 -10.84 32.23 -30.47
N GLN A 621 -11.83 32.10 -31.35
CA GLN A 621 -12.91 31.12 -31.20
C GLN A 621 -12.38 29.69 -31.19
N ARG A 622 -11.43 29.36 -32.09
CA ARG A 622 -10.83 28.02 -32.16
C ARG A 622 -9.97 27.69 -30.95
N LEU A 623 -9.23 28.65 -30.42
CA LEU A 623 -8.48 28.48 -29.17
C LEU A 623 -9.42 28.28 -27.98
N ALA A 624 -10.55 29.01 -27.92
CA ALA A 624 -11.56 28.79 -26.90
C ALA A 624 -12.26 27.42 -27.03
N ASP A 625 -12.53 26.96 -28.26
CA ASP A 625 -13.06 25.61 -28.53
C ASP A 625 -12.06 24.53 -28.08
N ARG A 626 -10.76 24.72 -28.37
CA ARG A 626 -9.68 23.84 -27.91
C ARG A 626 -9.67 23.74 -26.39
N GLN A 627 -9.70 24.87 -25.69
CA GLN A 627 -9.68 24.87 -24.22
C GLN A 627 -10.90 24.15 -23.64
N ALA A 628 -12.10 24.37 -24.19
CA ALA A 628 -13.29 23.66 -23.75
C ALA A 628 -13.20 22.15 -23.97
N ILE A 629 -12.64 21.70 -25.11
CA ILE A 629 -12.39 20.27 -25.38
C ILE A 629 -11.38 19.69 -24.38
N ILE A 630 -10.28 20.40 -24.07
CA ILE A 630 -9.28 19.99 -23.08
C ILE A 630 -9.93 19.80 -21.71
N VAL A 631 -10.69 20.79 -21.27
CA VAL A 631 -11.36 20.79 -19.97
C VAL A 631 -12.37 19.64 -19.88
N ALA A 632 -13.15 19.39 -20.95
CA ALA A 632 -14.09 18.27 -21.00
C ALA A 632 -13.40 16.90 -21.00
N LEU A 633 -12.33 16.71 -21.80
CA LEU A 633 -11.56 15.47 -21.80
C LEU A 633 -10.87 15.20 -20.46
N SER A 634 -10.33 16.23 -19.82
CA SER A 634 -9.76 16.11 -18.48
C SER A 634 -10.81 15.71 -17.45
N ALA A 635 -12.02 16.28 -17.53
CA ALA A 635 -13.13 15.92 -16.65
C ALA A 635 -13.61 14.48 -16.86
N GLN A 636 -13.54 13.96 -18.09
CA GLN A 636 -13.82 12.54 -18.37
C GLN A 636 -12.82 11.60 -17.67
N ALA A 637 -11.60 12.07 -17.39
CA ALA A 637 -10.58 11.28 -16.70
C ALA A 637 -10.83 11.16 -15.18
N GLN A 638 -11.68 12.00 -14.59
CA GLN A 638 -12.04 11.96 -13.16
C GLN A 638 -10.82 11.88 -12.24
N LEU A 639 -9.82 12.74 -12.48
CA LEU A 639 -8.58 12.72 -11.73
C LEU A 639 -8.80 13.37 -10.35
N GLY A 640 -8.57 12.62 -9.28
CA GLY A 640 -8.91 13.04 -7.92
C GLY A 640 -8.32 14.40 -7.52
N TYR A 641 -7.12 14.72 -8.02
CA TYR A 641 -6.40 15.96 -7.76
C TYR A 641 -6.82 17.16 -8.64
N GLN A 642 -7.63 16.96 -9.71
CA GLN A 642 -8.09 18.02 -10.62
C GLN A 642 -9.55 18.43 -10.42
N ARG A 643 -10.32 17.66 -9.64
CA ARG A 643 -11.73 17.94 -9.31
C ARG A 643 -12.06 19.40 -8.95
N PRO A 644 -11.25 20.15 -8.18
CA PRO A 644 -11.55 21.55 -7.87
C PRO A 644 -11.61 22.45 -9.09
N LEU A 645 -10.68 22.23 -10.03
CA LEU A 645 -10.63 22.97 -11.28
C LEU A 645 -11.84 22.63 -12.14
N GLU A 646 -12.31 21.38 -12.09
CA GLU A 646 -13.49 20.92 -12.83
C GLU A 646 -14.79 21.52 -12.27
N ILE A 647 -14.90 21.68 -10.95
CA ILE A 647 -16.04 22.36 -10.31
C ILE A 647 -16.13 23.83 -10.75
N GLU A 648 -15.01 24.53 -10.82
CA GLU A 648 -14.95 25.93 -11.26
C GLU A 648 -15.31 26.10 -12.74
N ASP A 649 -14.96 25.12 -13.57
CA ASP A 649 -15.13 25.16 -15.03
C ASP A 649 -16.33 24.36 -15.57
N SER A 650 -17.36 24.14 -14.74
CA SER A 650 -18.59 23.40 -15.10
C SER A 650 -19.17 23.74 -16.48
N ALA A 651 -19.34 25.04 -16.75
CA ALA A 651 -19.89 25.52 -18.01
C ALA A 651 -18.95 25.27 -19.21
N GLN A 652 -17.63 25.25 -18.99
CA GLN A 652 -16.67 24.91 -20.03
C GLN A 652 -16.69 23.40 -20.33
N ILE A 653 -16.90 22.55 -19.32
CA ILE A 653 -17.04 21.10 -19.47
C ILE A 653 -18.25 20.79 -20.37
N GLU A 654 -19.43 21.33 -20.05
CA GLU A 654 -20.64 21.13 -20.87
C GLU A 654 -20.42 21.57 -22.33
N ARG A 655 -19.84 22.76 -22.50
CA ARG A 655 -19.51 23.29 -23.83
C ARG A 655 -18.54 22.38 -24.58
N GLY A 656 -17.52 21.86 -23.90
CA GLY A 656 -16.53 20.95 -24.47
C GLY A 656 -17.13 19.62 -24.91
N LEU A 657 -18.00 19.01 -24.10
CA LEU A 657 -18.71 17.77 -24.44
C LEU A 657 -19.55 17.93 -25.71
N VAL A 658 -20.28 19.05 -25.84
CA VAL A 658 -21.03 19.38 -27.06
C VAL A 658 -20.08 19.50 -28.26
N LEU A 659 -18.96 20.19 -28.11
CA LEU A 659 -17.96 20.35 -29.17
C LEU A 659 -17.31 19.01 -29.56
N MET A 660 -17.07 18.12 -28.60
CA MET A 660 -16.56 16.76 -28.84
C MET A 660 -17.54 15.95 -29.69
N LYS A 661 -18.85 15.98 -29.36
CA LYS A 661 -19.88 15.31 -30.16
C LYS A 661 -19.99 15.89 -31.58
N GLN A 662 -19.89 17.21 -31.72
CA GLN A 662 -20.00 17.88 -33.02
C GLN A 662 -18.75 17.72 -33.90
N THR A 663 -17.57 17.69 -33.29
CA THR A 663 -16.29 17.78 -34.00
C THR A 663 -15.51 16.48 -33.99
N CYS A 664 -15.43 15.77 -32.86
CA CYS A 664 -14.65 14.54 -32.75
C CYS A 664 -15.47 13.31 -33.15
N ALA A 665 -16.72 13.24 -32.67
CA ALA A 665 -17.59 12.07 -32.87
C ALA A 665 -18.13 11.94 -34.31
N THR A 666 -18.25 13.06 -35.01
CA THR A 666 -18.72 13.10 -36.41
C THR A 666 -17.75 12.41 -37.38
N TYR A 667 -16.45 12.38 -37.06
CA TYR A 667 -15.43 11.96 -38.03
C TYR A 667 -14.62 10.73 -37.61
N CYS A 668 -14.25 10.61 -36.33
CA CYS A 668 -13.25 9.64 -35.91
C CYS A 668 -13.60 8.86 -34.64
N HIS A 669 -14.08 9.54 -33.61
CA HIS A 669 -14.26 8.95 -32.29
C HIS A 669 -15.71 8.56 -32.01
N ARG A 670 -15.93 7.73 -31.00
CA ARG A 670 -17.22 7.64 -30.31
C ARG A 670 -17.15 8.50 -29.05
N VAL A 671 -18.26 9.17 -28.72
CA VAL A 671 -18.44 9.95 -27.49
C VAL A 671 -19.88 9.73 -27.02
N GLY A 672 -20.05 8.98 -25.94
CA GLY A 672 -21.35 8.52 -25.47
C GLY A 672 -22.08 7.63 -26.48
N ASP A 673 -23.27 8.06 -26.87
CA ASP A 673 -24.13 7.44 -27.88
C ASP A 673 -23.85 7.94 -29.31
N THR A 674 -22.96 8.92 -29.47
CA THR A 674 -22.68 9.59 -30.74
C THR A 674 -21.38 9.08 -31.36
N GLY A 675 -21.39 8.78 -32.66
CA GLY A 675 -20.23 8.26 -33.42
C GLY A 675 -20.26 6.75 -33.65
N GLN A 676 -19.19 6.20 -34.25
CA GLN A 676 -19.08 4.76 -34.54
C GLN A 676 -17.87 4.14 -33.82
N LEU A 677 -18.02 2.92 -33.30
CA LEU A 677 -16.92 2.15 -32.71
C LEU A 677 -15.95 1.66 -33.80
N GLY A 678 -14.66 1.55 -33.45
CA GLY A 678 -13.66 0.84 -34.23
C GLY A 678 -12.87 1.66 -35.27
N LEU A 679 -13.12 2.98 -35.40
CA LEU A 679 -12.31 3.88 -36.25
C LEU A 679 -11.17 4.58 -35.49
N ALA A 680 -11.40 4.89 -34.22
CA ALA A 680 -10.46 5.43 -33.26
C ALA A 680 -10.93 5.06 -31.84
N PRO A 681 -10.08 5.20 -30.80
CA PRO A 681 -10.49 4.92 -29.43
C PRO A 681 -11.72 5.73 -29.01
N ASP A 682 -12.65 5.09 -28.32
CA ASP A 682 -13.81 5.72 -27.70
C ASP A 682 -13.35 6.71 -26.62
N LEU A 683 -13.83 7.95 -26.71
CA LEU A 683 -13.48 9.01 -25.76
C LEU A 683 -14.44 9.09 -24.58
N THR A 684 -15.48 8.26 -24.55
CA THR A 684 -16.38 8.13 -23.41
C THR A 684 -15.57 7.71 -22.18
N GLY A 685 -15.53 8.52 -21.13
CA GLY A 685 -14.70 8.28 -19.95
C GLY A 685 -13.19 8.25 -20.24
N TYR A 686 -12.72 8.95 -21.28
CA TYR A 686 -11.30 8.95 -21.66
C TYR A 686 -10.40 9.24 -20.46
N GLY A 687 -9.45 8.33 -20.22
CA GLY A 687 -8.48 8.46 -19.14
C GLY A 687 -9.00 8.08 -17.76
N SER A 688 -10.29 7.73 -17.57
CA SER A 688 -10.83 7.25 -16.28
C SER A 688 -10.15 5.96 -15.80
N TYR A 689 -10.36 5.58 -14.54
CA TYR A 689 -9.82 4.34 -13.99
C TYR A 689 -10.24 3.12 -14.84
N GLU A 690 -11.52 3.00 -15.17
CA GLU A 690 -12.06 1.94 -16.04
C GLU A 690 -11.48 2.02 -17.44
N TRP A 691 -11.42 3.23 -18.03
CA TRP A 691 -10.91 3.39 -19.39
C TRP A 691 -9.44 2.97 -19.49
N MET A 692 -8.59 3.43 -18.57
CA MET A 692 -7.18 3.05 -18.57
C MET A 692 -7.00 1.57 -18.28
N LEU A 693 -7.69 1.02 -17.28
CA LEU A 693 -7.55 -0.38 -16.91
C LEU A 693 -8.04 -1.30 -18.02
N GLY A 694 -9.15 -0.96 -18.69
CA GLY A 694 -9.65 -1.66 -19.88
C GLY A 694 -8.67 -1.58 -21.05
N MET A 695 -8.12 -0.40 -21.33
CA MET A 695 -7.15 -0.20 -22.42
C MET A 695 -5.86 -1.01 -22.17
N VAL A 696 -5.33 -1.00 -20.95
CA VAL A 696 -4.12 -1.75 -20.60
C VAL A 696 -4.39 -3.26 -20.56
N SER A 697 -5.57 -3.68 -20.08
CA SER A 697 -5.98 -5.08 -20.06
C SER A 697 -6.05 -5.67 -21.48
N GLU A 698 -6.72 -4.99 -22.41
CA GLU A 698 -6.97 -5.47 -23.77
C GLU A 698 -7.04 -4.31 -24.79
N PRO A 699 -5.88 -3.80 -25.26
CA PRO A 699 -5.83 -2.66 -26.19
C PRO A 699 -6.44 -2.98 -27.57
N THR A 700 -6.63 -4.26 -27.90
CA THR A 700 -7.24 -4.75 -29.14
C THR A 700 -8.77 -4.84 -29.09
N HIS A 701 -9.39 -4.50 -27.96
CA HIS A 701 -10.86 -4.41 -27.85
C HIS A 701 -11.43 -3.34 -28.80
N GLU A 702 -12.66 -3.51 -29.27
CA GLU A 702 -13.31 -2.62 -30.25
C GLU A 702 -13.50 -1.17 -29.79
N ARG A 703 -13.43 -0.95 -28.46
CA ARG A 703 -13.51 0.35 -27.81
C ARG A 703 -12.20 1.13 -27.88
N PHE A 704 -11.06 0.46 -28.04
CA PHE A 704 -9.74 1.07 -28.00
C PHE A 704 -9.10 1.10 -29.41
N TYR A 705 -7.92 0.50 -29.57
CA TYR A 705 -7.14 0.59 -30.81
C TYR A 705 -7.44 -0.54 -31.80
N ARG A 706 -8.01 -1.67 -31.36
CA ARG A 706 -8.36 -2.81 -32.23
C ARG A 706 -7.18 -3.24 -33.12
N ASN A 707 -7.31 -3.09 -34.44
CA ASN A 707 -6.29 -3.45 -35.43
C ASN A 707 -5.26 -2.33 -35.64
N GLU A 708 -5.53 -1.12 -35.14
CA GLU A 708 -4.61 0.02 -35.18
C GLU A 708 -3.62 -0.01 -34.00
N ASN A 709 -3.74 -1.00 -33.10
CA ASN A 709 -2.75 -1.26 -32.06
C ASN A 709 -1.47 -1.80 -32.71
N ASP A 710 -0.40 -1.01 -32.70
CA ASP A 710 0.85 -1.34 -33.39
C ASP A 710 1.91 -1.97 -32.47
N ARG A 711 1.93 -1.60 -31.17
CA ARG A 711 3.01 -1.96 -30.24
C ARG A 711 2.56 -2.47 -28.86
N MET A 712 1.33 -2.21 -28.41
CA MET A 712 0.91 -2.52 -27.02
C MET A 712 0.43 -3.97 -26.87
N GLN A 713 1.02 -4.74 -25.97
CA GLN A 713 0.55 -6.10 -25.65
C GLN A 713 -0.70 -6.09 -24.77
N SER A 714 -1.49 -7.18 -24.81
CA SER A 714 -2.61 -7.38 -23.89
C SER A 714 -2.11 -8.00 -22.59
N TYR A 715 -2.34 -7.33 -21.46
CA TYR A 715 -1.80 -7.77 -20.18
C TYR A 715 -2.75 -8.66 -19.38
N ALA A 716 -4.07 -8.41 -19.47
CA ALA A 716 -5.06 -9.13 -18.67
C ALA A 716 -6.41 -9.31 -19.38
N ALA A 717 -6.39 -9.81 -20.61
CA ALA A 717 -7.59 -9.92 -21.44
C ALA A 717 -8.58 -11.01 -20.97
N ASP A 718 -8.09 -12.13 -20.42
CA ASP A 718 -8.94 -13.26 -20.01
C ASP A 718 -9.33 -13.14 -18.52
N LEU A 719 -10.55 -12.70 -18.26
CA LEU A 719 -11.10 -12.58 -16.91
C LEU A 719 -11.57 -13.92 -16.33
N GLN A 720 -11.78 -14.95 -17.17
CA GLN A 720 -12.27 -16.25 -16.72
C GLN A 720 -11.14 -17.19 -16.32
N HIS A 721 -9.98 -17.04 -16.97
CA HIS A 721 -8.76 -17.80 -16.72
C HIS A 721 -7.60 -16.85 -16.37
N PRO A 722 -7.64 -16.21 -15.19
CA PRO A 722 -6.67 -15.19 -14.81
C PRO A 722 -5.22 -15.70 -14.76
N GLU A 723 -5.01 -17.01 -14.64
CA GLU A 723 -3.69 -17.65 -14.69
C GLU A 723 -3.01 -17.59 -16.06
N ARG A 724 -3.75 -17.27 -17.13
CA ARG A 724 -3.22 -17.12 -18.49
C ARG A 724 -2.78 -15.70 -18.81
N ASN A 725 -3.13 -14.74 -17.96
CA ASN A 725 -2.79 -13.34 -18.17
C ASN A 725 -1.30 -13.11 -17.92
N ALA A 726 -0.71 -12.17 -18.67
CA ALA A 726 0.69 -11.81 -18.53
C ALA A 726 0.97 -11.08 -17.21
N VAL A 727 -0.02 -10.32 -16.71
CA VAL A 727 0.02 -9.59 -15.45
C VAL A 727 -1.31 -9.78 -14.73
N LYS A 728 -1.29 -9.87 -13.39
CA LYS A 728 -2.52 -9.99 -12.61
C LYS A 728 -3.31 -8.69 -12.66
N ILE A 729 -4.64 -8.77 -12.65
CA ILE A 729 -5.52 -7.60 -12.65
C ILE A 729 -5.26 -6.70 -11.44
N SER A 730 -4.98 -7.28 -10.27
CA SER A 730 -4.60 -6.54 -9.07
C SER A 730 -3.28 -5.76 -9.24
N GLU A 731 -2.32 -6.31 -9.98
CA GLU A 731 -1.05 -5.63 -10.27
C GLU A 731 -1.25 -4.51 -11.29
N LEU A 732 -2.08 -4.73 -12.31
CA LEU A 732 -2.48 -3.66 -13.25
C LEU A 732 -3.23 -2.54 -12.55
N SER A 733 -4.12 -2.86 -11.61
CA SER A 733 -4.79 -1.85 -10.77
C SER A 733 -3.78 -0.97 -10.05
N MET A 734 -2.77 -1.57 -9.40
CA MET A 734 -1.74 -0.79 -8.71
C MET A 734 -0.94 0.11 -9.65
N ILE A 735 -0.65 -0.33 -10.88
CA ILE A 735 -0.02 0.53 -11.90
C ILE A 735 -0.95 1.70 -12.25
N VAL A 736 -2.23 1.43 -12.49
CA VAL A 736 -3.24 2.43 -12.90
C VAL A 736 -3.50 3.45 -11.78
N ASP A 737 -3.70 2.99 -10.54
CA ASP A 737 -3.88 3.83 -9.34
C ASP A 737 -2.69 4.77 -9.15
N TRP A 738 -1.47 4.23 -9.36
CA TRP A 738 -0.24 4.99 -9.26
C TRP A 738 -0.10 6.03 -10.38
N LEU A 739 -0.33 5.64 -11.64
CA LEU A 739 -0.25 6.54 -12.80
C LEU A 739 -1.25 7.70 -12.72
N ARG A 740 -2.44 7.45 -12.16
CA ARG A 740 -3.52 8.44 -11.99
C ARG A 740 -3.37 9.30 -10.74
N PHE A 741 -2.46 8.93 -9.84
CA PHE A 741 -2.32 9.53 -8.51
C PHE A 741 -3.58 9.38 -7.63
N ASP A 742 -4.37 8.32 -7.83
CA ASP A 742 -5.65 8.11 -7.13
C ASP A 742 -5.48 7.74 -5.65
N THR A 743 -4.27 7.36 -5.22
CA THR A 743 -4.00 7.00 -3.83
C THR A 743 -4.03 8.17 -2.85
N TYR A 744 -4.01 9.43 -3.33
CA TYR A 744 -3.97 10.62 -2.49
C TYR A 744 -4.90 11.70 -3.01
N GLU A 745 -5.72 12.25 -2.11
CA GLU A 745 -6.64 13.35 -2.38
C GLU A 745 -6.12 14.63 -1.71
N PRO A 746 -5.46 15.54 -2.46
CA PRO A 746 -4.81 16.72 -1.88
C PRO A 746 -5.80 17.65 -1.17
N GLN A 747 -7.03 17.72 -1.66
CA GLN A 747 -8.11 18.57 -1.15
C GLN A 747 -8.54 18.19 0.27
N ALA A 748 -8.68 16.89 0.51
CA ALA A 748 -9.04 16.36 1.81
C ALA A 748 -7.81 16.10 2.70
N GLY A 749 -6.60 16.31 2.16
CA GLY A 749 -5.33 16.00 2.83
C GLY A 749 -5.26 14.56 3.30
N ARG A 750 -5.92 13.63 2.59
CA ARG A 750 -6.09 12.24 2.99
C ARG A 750 -5.68 11.30 1.87
N PHE A 751 -5.14 10.15 2.24
CA PHE A 751 -4.99 9.04 1.31
C PHE A 751 -6.34 8.36 1.08
N VAL A 752 -6.62 7.94 -0.16
CA VAL A 752 -7.82 7.16 -0.54
C VAL A 752 -7.47 5.67 -0.64
N GLN A 753 -8.39 4.77 -0.24
CA GLN A 753 -8.12 3.33 -0.31
C GLN A 753 -7.88 2.94 -1.77
N PRO A 754 -6.85 2.13 -2.05
CA PRO A 754 -6.63 1.65 -3.40
C PRO A 754 -7.76 0.72 -3.84
N HIS A 755 -8.00 0.65 -5.15
CA HIS A 755 -9.01 -0.23 -5.70
C HIS A 755 -8.67 -1.69 -5.40
N SER A 756 -9.67 -2.47 -4.98
CA SER A 756 -9.50 -3.91 -4.75
C SER A 756 -9.38 -4.66 -6.07
N ALA A 757 -8.93 -5.92 -6.02
CA ALA A 757 -8.90 -6.78 -7.19
C ALA A 757 -10.30 -6.97 -7.82
N LEU A 758 -11.36 -6.97 -7.00
CA LEU A 758 -12.73 -7.06 -7.47
C LEU A 758 -13.15 -5.76 -8.18
N ASP A 759 -12.81 -4.60 -7.62
CA ASP A 759 -13.09 -3.30 -8.24
C ASP A 759 -12.41 -3.21 -9.61
N ALA A 760 -11.15 -3.67 -9.70
CA ALA A 760 -10.40 -3.75 -10.93
C ALA A 760 -11.06 -4.69 -11.97
N GLU A 761 -11.54 -5.87 -11.56
CA GLU A 761 -12.29 -6.77 -12.47
C GLU A 761 -13.60 -6.15 -12.95
N ILE A 762 -14.36 -5.53 -12.05
CA ILE A 762 -15.60 -4.81 -12.39
C ILE A 762 -15.29 -3.68 -13.36
N ALA A 763 -14.23 -2.91 -13.11
CA ALA A 763 -13.79 -1.82 -13.97
C ALA A 763 -13.40 -2.31 -15.37
N VAL A 764 -12.68 -3.44 -15.51
CA VAL A 764 -12.38 -4.01 -16.84
C VAL A 764 -13.66 -4.45 -17.56
N ARG A 765 -14.61 -5.09 -16.87
CA ARG A 765 -15.90 -5.50 -17.46
C ARG A 765 -16.70 -4.28 -17.90
N SER A 766 -16.82 -3.30 -17.01
CA SER A 766 -17.48 -2.03 -17.24
C SER A 766 -16.85 -1.31 -18.44
N ALA A 767 -15.51 -1.29 -18.51
CA ALA A 767 -14.78 -0.69 -19.62
C ALA A 767 -15.08 -1.33 -20.98
N ARG A 768 -15.47 -2.61 -21.03
CA ARG A 768 -15.84 -3.28 -22.29
C ARG A 768 -17.29 -3.02 -22.69
N THR A 769 -18.15 -2.68 -21.73
CA THR A 769 -19.60 -2.53 -21.95
C THR A 769 -20.11 -1.12 -21.76
N LEU A 770 -19.24 -0.15 -21.45
CA LEU A 770 -19.64 1.24 -21.20
C LEU A 770 -20.26 1.84 -22.47
N THR A 771 -21.53 2.25 -22.38
CA THR A 771 -22.27 2.85 -23.51
C THR A 771 -22.74 4.28 -23.25
N ALA A 772 -22.63 4.76 -22.00
CA ALA A 772 -23.08 6.08 -21.57
C ALA A 772 -21.88 6.92 -21.09
N GLU A 773 -21.95 8.24 -21.27
CA GLU A 773 -20.96 9.16 -20.71
C GLU A 773 -21.00 9.04 -19.19
N PRO A 774 -19.83 8.90 -18.52
CA PRO A 774 -19.81 9.09 -17.09
C PRO A 774 -20.32 10.50 -16.79
N GLU A 775 -21.25 10.62 -15.84
CA GLU A 775 -21.76 11.92 -15.45
C GLU A 775 -20.56 12.81 -15.05
N PRO A 776 -20.41 14.00 -15.67
CA PRO A 776 -19.38 14.92 -15.22
C PRO A 776 -19.66 15.22 -13.74
N LEU A 777 -18.62 15.11 -12.90
CA LEU A 777 -18.68 15.46 -11.47
C LEU A 777 -18.75 16.99 -11.28
N VAL A 778 -19.62 17.62 -12.06
CA VAL A 778 -19.90 19.04 -12.08
C VAL A 778 -21.08 19.27 -11.16
N GLY A 779 -20.79 19.78 -9.96
CA GLY A 779 -21.80 20.32 -9.07
C GLY A 779 -22.68 19.31 -8.32
N GLN A 780 -22.47 18.01 -8.47
CA GLN A 780 -23.01 17.02 -7.55
C GLN A 780 -21.88 16.54 -6.63
N VAL A 781 -21.82 17.11 -5.43
CA VAL A 781 -21.64 16.21 -4.28
C VAL A 781 -22.82 15.27 -4.41
N SER A 782 -22.64 14.05 -4.93
CA SER A 782 -23.72 13.07 -4.91
C SER A 782 -24.16 13.03 -3.47
N THR A 783 -25.43 13.34 -3.21
CA THR A 783 -25.91 13.18 -1.86
C THR A 783 -25.68 11.71 -1.50
N VAL A 784 -25.32 11.42 -0.25
CA VAL A 784 -25.08 10.04 0.21
C VAL A 784 -26.21 9.08 -0.23
N GLY A 785 -27.43 9.61 -0.38
CA GLY A 785 -28.58 8.87 -0.91
C GLY A 785 -28.51 8.50 -2.40
N GLU A 786 -27.99 9.37 -3.27
CA GLU A 786 -27.86 9.11 -4.72
C GLU A 786 -26.81 8.03 -5.00
N GLU A 787 -25.66 8.09 -4.33
CA GLU A 787 -24.60 7.07 -4.46
C GLU A 787 -25.08 5.71 -3.94
N ARG A 788 -25.74 5.71 -2.77
CA ARG A 788 -26.35 4.49 -2.20
C ARG A 788 -27.44 3.91 -3.11
N THR A 789 -28.21 4.77 -3.78
CA THR A 789 -29.23 4.34 -4.75
C THR A 789 -28.59 3.69 -5.98
N ALA A 790 -27.59 4.35 -6.58
CA ALA A 790 -26.86 3.81 -7.72
C ALA A 790 -26.18 2.47 -7.40
N ARG A 791 -25.58 2.35 -6.21
CA ARG A 791 -25.00 1.10 -5.71
C ARG A 791 -26.05 0.01 -5.52
N ALA A 792 -27.21 0.34 -4.94
CA ALA A 792 -28.30 -0.63 -4.76
C ALA A 792 -28.85 -1.13 -6.11
N GLU A 793 -29.00 -0.25 -7.09
CA GLU A 793 -29.41 -0.59 -8.46
C GLU A 793 -28.39 -1.49 -9.16
N ALA A 794 -27.10 -1.21 -8.99
CA ALA A 794 -26.03 -2.05 -9.51
C ALA A 794 -26.03 -3.45 -8.86
N LEU A 795 -26.24 -3.52 -7.54
CA LEU A 795 -26.37 -4.78 -6.79
C LEU A 795 -27.57 -5.59 -7.28
N PHE A 796 -28.73 -4.96 -7.44
CA PHE A 796 -29.93 -5.60 -7.96
C PHE A 796 -29.75 -6.09 -9.40
N THR A 797 -29.13 -5.26 -10.24
CA THR A 797 -28.89 -5.59 -11.66
C THR A 797 -27.95 -6.78 -11.80
N SER A 798 -26.86 -6.81 -11.03
CA SER A 798 -25.86 -7.87 -11.12
C SER A 798 -26.31 -9.19 -10.50
N ASN A 799 -27.11 -9.16 -9.43
CA ASN A 799 -27.42 -10.35 -8.63
C ASN A 799 -28.88 -10.83 -8.72
N CYS A 800 -29.84 -9.92 -8.94
CA CYS A 800 -31.27 -10.22 -8.83
C CYS A 800 -32.00 -10.14 -10.18
N SER A 801 -31.57 -9.26 -11.09
CA SER A 801 -32.27 -8.98 -12.36
C SER A 801 -32.29 -10.17 -13.34
N ALA A 802 -31.47 -11.19 -13.08
CA ALA A 802 -31.51 -12.45 -13.82
C ALA A 802 -32.87 -13.17 -13.67
N CYS A 803 -33.54 -13.00 -12.52
CA CYS A 803 -34.81 -13.66 -12.20
C CYS A 803 -35.96 -12.68 -11.91
N HIS A 804 -35.68 -11.57 -11.23
CA HIS A 804 -36.66 -10.59 -10.79
C HIS A 804 -36.67 -9.36 -11.70
N SER A 805 -37.86 -8.78 -11.90
CA SER A 805 -37.97 -7.41 -12.39
C SER A 805 -38.32 -6.48 -11.22
N LYS A 806 -38.01 -5.19 -11.36
CA LYS A 806 -38.52 -4.11 -10.51
C LYS A 806 -39.04 -3.04 -11.45
N VAL A 807 -40.28 -3.22 -11.90
CA VAL A 807 -40.91 -2.36 -12.90
C VAL A 807 -42.28 -1.89 -12.41
N ASP A 808 -42.58 -0.63 -12.66
CA ASP A 808 -43.88 -0.04 -12.34
C ASP A 808 -44.98 -0.50 -13.32
N ALA A 809 -46.19 0.01 -13.10
CA ALA A 809 -47.36 -0.31 -13.93
C ALA A 809 -47.22 0.17 -15.40
N ASP A 810 -46.37 1.17 -15.64
CA ASP A 810 -46.07 1.72 -16.97
C ASP A 810 -44.88 0.98 -17.64
N GLY A 811 -44.30 0.00 -16.97
CA GLY A 811 -43.19 -0.81 -17.47
C GLY A 811 -41.82 -0.13 -17.36
N GLN A 812 -41.70 0.96 -16.59
CA GLN A 812 -40.44 1.65 -16.34
C GLN A 812 -39.74 1.03 -15.12
N GLY A 813 -38.41 0.90 -15.19
CA GLY A 813 -37.58 0.30 -14.14
C GLY A 813 -36.63 -0.78 -14.65
N ILE A 814 -36.14 -1.63 -13.74
CA ILE A 814 -35.17 -2.69 -14.06
C ILE A 814 -35.91 -3.92 -14.56
N VAL A 815 -35.87 -4.13 -15.88
CA VAL A 815 -36.55 -5.24 -16.57
C VAL A 815 -35.64 -6.47 -16.65
N SER A 816 -36.09 -7.60 -16.12
CA SER A 816 -35.42 -8.88 -16.39
C SER A 816 -35.66 -9.32 -17.83
N LYS A 817 -34.61 -9.77 -18.52
CA LYS A 817 -34.73 -10.30 -19.90
C LYS A 817 -35.57 -11.57 -19.97
N ARG A 818 -35.65 -12.35 -18.89
CA ARG A 818 -36.44 -13.59 -18.75
C ARG A 818 -36.94 -13.73 -17.32
N PRO A 819 -37.97 -12.96 -16.89
CA PRO A 819 -38.42 -12.99 -15.51
C PRO A 819 -38.97 -14.38 -15.17
N SER A 820 -38.29 -15.05 -14.25
CA SER A 820 -38.65 -16.36 -13.73
C SER A 820 -39.12 -16.31 -12.28
N ALA A 821 -39.07 -15.13 -11.66
CA ALA A 821 -39.48 -14.84 -10.29
C ALA A 821 -40.37 -13.57 -10.26
N PRO A 822 -40.99 -13.23 -9.11
CA PRO A 822 -41.95 -12.12 -9.00
C PRO A 822 -41.35 -10.75 -9.33
N ASN A 823 -42.21 -9.82 -9.73
CA ASN A 823 -41.88 -8.39 -9.78
C ASN A 823 -41.85 -7.84 -8.35
N LEU A 824 -40.77 -7.13 -8.03
CA LEU A 824 -40.51 -6.62 -6.68
C LEU A 824 -40.88 -5.14 -6.51
N GLU A 825 -41.41 -4.49 -7.54
CA GLU A 825 -41.94 -3.13 -7.40
C GLU A 825 -43.11 -3.10 -6.43
N GLY A 826 -43.00 -2.26 -5.39
CA GLY A 826 -44.02 -2.15 -4.34
C GLY A 826 -44.21 -3.42 -3.50
N PHE A 827 -43.25 -4.35 -3.49
CA PHE A 827 -43.34 -5.58 -2.70
C PHE A 827 -43.60 -5.26 -1.22
N GLY A 828 -44.62 -5.92 -0.63
CA GLY A 828 -45.05 -5.66 0.73
C GLY A 828 -46.14 -4.59 0.88
N SER A 829 -46.45 -3.84 -0.18
CA SER A 829 -47.47 -2.80 -0.12
C SER A 829 -48.89 -3.34 -0.20
N ARG A 830 -49.86 -2.59 0.33
CA ARG A 830 -51.30 -2.90 0.18
C ARG A 830 -51.73 -3.18 -1.26
N ASP A 831 -51.22 -2.43 -2.24
CA ASP A 831 -51.58 -2.63 -3.65
C ASP A 831 -51.00 -3.92 -4.22
N TRP A 832 -49.76 -4.24 -3.83
CA TRP A 832 -49.12 -5.49 -4.22
C TRP A 832 -49.84 -6.69 -3.60
N LEU A 833 -50.19 -6.62 -2.31
CA LEU A 833 -50.97 -7.63 -1.59
C LEU A 833 -52.39 -7.79 -2.13
N ALA A 834 -53.08 -6.70 -2.44
CA ALA A 834 -54.41 -6.74 -3.02
C ALA A 834 -54.43 -7.43 -4.38
N GLY A 835 -53.32 -7.35 -5.13
CA GLY A 835 -53.16 -8.12 -6.36
C GLY A 835 -52.75 -9.58 -6.13
N LEU A 836 -51.93 -9.87 -5.11
CA LEU A 836 -51.59 -11.23 -4.71
C LEU A 836 -52.84 -12.02 -4.25
N LEU A 837 -53.73 -11.38 -3.52
CA LEU A 837 -54.95 -12.01 -2.99
C LEU A 837 -56.16 -11.86 -3.93
N ASN A 838 -55.91 -11.59 -5.22
CA ASN A 838 -56.97 -11.45 -6.22
C ASN A 838 -56.98 -12.67 -7.17
N PRO A 839 -58.09 -13.43 -7.23
CA PRO A 839 -58.24 -14.61 -8.10
C PRO A 839 -57.94 -14.34 -9.58
N GLU A 840 -58.25 -13.15 -10.09
CA GLU A 840 -58.01 -12.81 -11.50
C GLU A 840 -56.55 -12.43 -11.80
N LYS A 841 -55.78 -12.05 -10.77
CA LYS A 841 -54.41 -11.52 -10.92
C LYS A 841 -53.33 -12.47 -10.45
N ILE A 842 -53.63 -13.38 -9.53
CA ILE A 842 -52.66 -14.24 -8.84
C ILE A 842 -51.90 -15.19 -9.79
N GLN A 843 -52.54 -15.67 -10.86
CA GLN A 843 -51.89 -16.49 -11.89
C GLN A 843 -50.92 -15.70 -12.78
N SER A 844 -50.91 -14.37 -12.70
CA SER A 844 -50.00 -13.56 -13.50
C SER A 844 -48.55 -13.80 -13.07
N ARG A 845 -47.61 -13.67 -14.03
CA ARG A 845 -46.18 -13.78 -13.75
C ARG A 845 -45.65 -12.68 -12.81
N HIS A 846 -46.48 -11.69 -12.48
CA HIS A 846 -46.12 -10.61 -11.58
C HIS A 846 -45.88 -11.12 -10.14
N TYR A 847 -46.65 -12.10 -9.64
CA TYR A 847 -46.63 -12.50 -8.23
C TYR A 847 -45.83 -13.76 -7.91
N PHE A 848 -45.82 -14.76 -8.80
CA PHE A 848 -45.05 -16.00 -8.63
C PHE A 848 -44.06 -16.29 -9.78
N GLY A 849 -44.00 -15.44 -10.80
CA GLY A 849 -43.11 -15.64 -11.95
C GLY A 849 -43.33 -16.98 -12.64
N ALA A 850 -42.24 -17.67 -12.95
CA ALA A 850 -42.25 -19.04 -13.49
C ALA A 850 -41.79 -20.06 -12.43
N THR A 851 -41.98 -19.75 -11.14
CA THR A 851 -41.60 -20.64 -10.03
C THR A 851 -42.56 -21.81 -9.92
N ARG A 852 -42.15 -22.87 -9.21
CA ARG A 852 -43.05 -23.98 -8.87
C ARG A 852 -44.29 -23.55 -8.05
N HIS A 853 -44.24 -22.38 -7.41
CA HIS A 853 -45.33 -21.87 -6.56
C HIS A 853 -46.50 -21.29 -7.35
N LYS A 854 -46.33 -21.01 -8.65
CA LYS A 854 -47.43 -20.53 -9.52
C LYS A 854 -48.55 -21.56 -9.69
N ASP A 855 -48.27 -22.83 -9.41
CA ASP A 855 -49.20 -23.96 -9.44
C ASP A 855 -49.35 -24.57 -8.02
N GLY A 856 -49.02 -23.81 -6.97
CA GLY A 856 -48.97 -24.27 -5.58
C GLY A 856 -50.19 -23.88 -4.74
N ASP A 857 -50.21 -24.34 -3.48
CA ASP A 857 -51.36 -24.25 -2.58
C ASP A 857 -51.87 -22.82 -2.35
N MET A 858 -50.98 -21.81 -2.37
CA MET A 858 -51.38 -20.40 -2.22
C MET A 858 -52.23 -19.89 -3.40
N VAL A 859 -51.91 -20.33 -4.63
CA VAL A 859 -52.70 -19.94 -5.82
C VAL A 859 -54.07 -20.61 -5.75
N GLY A 860 -54.10 -21.91 -5.41
CA GLY A 860 -55.35 -22.64 -5.21
C GLY A 860 -56.23 -22.02 -4.12
N PHE A 861 -55.64 -21.62 -2.99
CA PHE A 861 -56.36 -20.93 -1.92
C PHE A 861 -57.02 -19.62 -2.40
N VAL A 862 -56.30 -18.79 -3.14
CA VAL A 862 -56.86 -17.52 -3.64
C VAL A 862 -57.98 -17.78 -4.64
N GLU A 863 -57.84 -18.77 -5.51
CA GLU A 863 -58.86 -19.11 -6.52
C GLU A 863 -60.10 -19.78 -5.92
N ASP A 864 -59.92 -20.65 -4.93
CA ASP A 864 -61.01 -21.45 -4.38
C ASP A 864 -61.71 -20.73 -3.21
N SER A 865 -60.94 -20.03 -2.36
CA SER A 865 -61.46 -19.44 -1.12
C SER A 865 -61.75 -17.95 -1.21
N LEU A 866 -61.18 -17.23 -2.19
CA LEU A 866 -61.36 -15.76 -2.33
C LEU A 866 -62.12 -15.34 -3.58
N ALA A 867 -62.62 -16.28 -4.41
CA ALA A 867 -63.36 -15.96 -5.64
C ALA A 867 -64.75 -15.39 -5.41
N ASP A 868 -65.48 -15.87 -4.40
CA ASP A 868 -66.89 -15.56 -4.15
C ASP A 868 -67.11 -15.04 -2.71
N LEU A 869 -66.46 -13.93 -2.34
CA LEU A 869 -66.62 -13.31 -1.02
C LEU A 869 -67.89 -12.45 -0.95
N ASP A 870 -68.59 -12.50 0.19
CA ASP A 870 -69.65 -11.54 0.49
C ASP A 870 -69.11 -10.16 0.92
N GLU A 871 -69.99 -9.17 1.10
CA GLU A 871 -69.59 -7.79 1.44
C GLU A 871 -68.81 -7.71 2.76
N GLU A 872 -69.15 -8.55 3.76
CA GLU A 872 -68.47 -8.56 5.07
C GLU A 872 -67.08 -9.19 4.94
N GLN A 873 -66.98 -10.32 4.22
CA GLN A 873 -65.72 -10.99 3.94
C GLN A 873 -64.78 -10.13 3.10
N GLN A 874 -65.31 -9.34 2.16
CA GLN A 874 -64.52 -8.42 1.34
C GLN A 874 -63.96 -7.24 2.17
N GLU A 875 -64.72 -6.75 3.14
CA GLU A 875 -64.21 -5.78 4.13
C GLU A 875 -63.12 -6.40 5.02
N ASN A 876 -63.30 -7.66 5.44
CA ASN A 876 -62.34 -8.37 6.28
C ASN A 876 -61.05 -8.70 5.52
N LEU A 877 -61.13 -9.03 4.23
CA LEU A 877 -59.97 -9.19 3.35
C LEU A 877 -59.20 -7.87 3.21
N THR A 878 -59.90 -6.76 3.09
CA THR A 878 -59.27 -5.42 3.04
C THR A 878 -58.56 -5.10 4.36
N ALA A 879 -59.17 -5.46 5.50
CA ALA A 879 -58.55 -5.32 6.82
C ALA A 879 -57.31 -6.22 6.96
N LEU A 880 -57.37 -7.46 6.48
CA LEU A 880 -56.23 -8.40 6.47
C LEU A 880 -55.06 -7.84 5.67
N ILE A 881 -55.31 -7.31 4.46
CA ILE A 881 -54.27 -6.67 3.62
C ILE A 881 -53.62 -5.51 4.38
N ALA A 882 -54.42 -4.70 5.09
CA ALA A 882 -53.89 -3.60 5.90
C ALA A 882 -53.03 -4.10 7.07
N ALA A 883 -53.41 -5.20 7.74
CA ALA A 883 -52.63 -5.81 8.81
C ALA A 883 -51.29 -6.38 8.32
N LEU A 884 -51.30 -7.11 7.19
CA LEU A 884 -50.10 -7.72 6.62
C LEU A 884 -49.14 -6.68 6.03
N SER A 885 -49.68 -5.63 5.41
CA SER A 885 -48.89 -4.50 4.92
C SER A 885 -48.23 -3.71 6.06
N ALA A 886 -48.87 -3.64 7.24
CA ALA A 886 -48.32 -2.94 8.40
C ALA A 886 -47.09 -3.67 9.00
N GLU A 887 -47.02 -5.00 8.91
CA GLU A 887 -45.81 -5.77 9.28
C GLU A 887 -44.59 -5.39 8.43
N ALA A 888 -44.82 -4.98 7.18
CA ALA A 888 -43.76 -4.51 6.31
C ALA A 888 -43.21 -3.14 6.75
N ALA A 889 -43.97 -2.33 7.48
CA ALA A 889 -43.54 -0.99 7.93
C ALA A 889 -42.93 -0.13 6.81
N LEU A 890 -43.58 -0.11 5.63
CA LEU A 890 -43.07 0.62 4.46
C LEU A 890 -43.17 2.14 4.67
N PRO A 891 -42.12 2.93 4.37
CA PRO A 891 -42.15 4.39 4.53
C PRO A 891 -43.31 5.07 3.80
N ALA A 892 -43.61 4.60 2.57
CA ALA A 892 -44.69 5.15 1.74
C ALA A 892 -46.10 4.92 2.31
N GLN A 893 -46.26 3.99 3.27
CA GLN A 893 -47.56 3.61 3.83
C GLN A 893 -47.69 3.91 5.33
N ALA A 894 -46.67 4.50 5.95
CA ALA A 894 -46.64 4.78 7.39
C ALA A 894 -47.85 5.59 7.89
N GLU A 895 -48.31 6.59 7.13
CA GLU A 895 -49.50 7.38 7.49
C GLU A 895 -50.80 6.56 7.39
N ALA A 896 -50.91 5.74 6.33
CA ALA A 896 -52.06 4.85 6.14
C ALA A 896 -52.11 3.74 7.20
N ASP A 897 -50.96 3.26 7.66
CA ASP A 897 -50.84 2.25 8.71
C ASP A 897 -51.14 2.85 10.08
N ALA A 898 -50.66 4.07 10.37
CA ALA A 898 -51.02 4.78 11.60
C ALA A 898 -52.54 5.01 11.71
N LYS A 899 -53.17 5.44 10.61
CA LYS A 899 -54.62 5.61 10.54
C LYS A 899 -55.37 4.29 10.66
N ALA A 900 -54.94 3.25 9.94
CA ALA A 900 -55.55 1.91 10.03
C ALA A 900 -55.42 1.32 11.46
N LYS A 901 -54.36 1.65 12.19
CA LYS A 901 -54.19 1.28 13.59
C LYS A 901 -55.17 2.02 14.50
N GLU A 902 -55.35 3.33 14.30
CA GLU A 902 -56.29 4.15 15.06
C GLU A 902 -57.74 3.72 14.82
N ASP A 903 -58.07 3.39 13.56
CA ASP A 903 -59.39 2.93 13.13
C ASP A 903 -59.68 1.47 13.56
N GLY A 904 -58.74 0.78 14.23
CA GLY A 904 -58.87 -0.62 14.66
C GLY A 904 -58.81 -1.64 13.52
N LEU A 905 -58.48 -1.20 12.31
CA LEU A 905 -58.47 -2.02 11.09
C LEU A 905 -57.37 -3.08 11.11
N ILE A 906 -56.21 -2.77 11.69
CA ILE A 906 -55.09 -3.73 11.83
C ILE A 906 -55.47 -4.88 12.76
N GLU A 907 -56.11 -4.60 13.90
CA GLU A 907 -56.55 -5.65 14.85
C GLU A 907 -57.67 -6.52 14.24
N LYS A 908 -58.61 -5.89 13.54
CA LYS A 908 -59.64 -6.59 12.76
C LYS A 908 -59.02 -7.50 11.70
N GLY A 909 -58.02 -7.00 10.96
CA GLY A 909 -57.31 -7.77 9.93
C GLY A 909 -56.52 -8.94 10.47
N SER A 910 -55.79 -8.75 11.59
CA SER A 910 -55.07 -9.84 12.27
C SER A 910 -56.02 -10.93 12.76
N THR A 911 -57.23 -10.56 13.19
CA THR A 911 -58.26 -11.53 13.58
C THR A 911 -58.79 -12.29 12.37
N ALA A 912 -59.11 -11.58 11.28
CA ALA A 912 -59.57 -12.21 10.03
C ALA A 912 -58.54 -13.18 9.43
N LEU A 913 -57.25 -12.86 9.53
CA LEU A 913 -56.14 -13.73 9.10
C LEU A 913 -56.16 -15.09 9.77
N VAL A 914 -56.47 -15.12 11.08
CA VAL A 914 -56.48 -16.35 11.89
C VAL A 914 -57.83 -17.07 11.79
N ASP A 915 -58.93 -16.34 12.00
CA ASP A 915 -60.23 -16.94 12.30
C ASP A 915 -61.12 -17.11 11.06
N GLU A 916 -60.93 -16.30 10.02
CA GLU A 916 -61.82 -16.26 8.85
C GLU A 916 -61.18 -16.85 7.60
N PHE A 917 -59.94 -16.45 7.30
CA PHE A 917 -59.20 -16.92 6.14
C PHE A 917 -58.24 -18.07 6.46
N SER A 918 -58.10 -18.44 7.74
CA SER A 918 -57.28 -19.55 8.24
C SER A 918 -55.86 -19.57 7.66
N CYS A 919 -55.25 -18.39 7.44
CA CYS A 919 -53.91 -18.28 6.86
C CYS A 919 -52.86 -18.97 7.74
N THR A 920 -53.16 -19.11 9.04
CA THR A 920 -52.33 -19.78 10.03
C THR A 920 -52.29 -21.31 9.90
N ASP A 921 -53.12 -21.91 9.05
CA ASP A 921 -53.02 -23.34 8.71
C ASP A 921 -51.72 -23.65 7.95
N CYS A 922 -51.21 -22.67 7.19
CA CYS A 922 -50.00 -22.82 6.38
C CYS A 922 -48.85 -21.89 6.81
N HIS A 923 -49.17 -20.69 7.31
CA HIS A 923 -48.18 -19.67 7.68
C HIS A 923 -48.07 -19.50 9.19
N GLN A 924 -46.85 -19.41 9.71
CA GLN A 924 -46.66 -19.00 11.10
C GLN A 924 -46.96 -17.50 11.28
N TRP A 925 -47.77 -17.18 12.30
CA TRP A 925 -48.14 -15.83 12.72
C TRP A 925 -48.04 -15.71 14.24
N HIS A 926 -47.09 -14.90 14.71
CA HIS A 926 -46.73 -14.73 16.13
C HIS A 926 -46.62 -16.06 16.91
N ASP A 927 -47.54 -16.32 17.84
CA ASP A 927 -47.45 -17.42 18.83
C ASP A 927 -47.93 -18.79 18.30
N ASN A 928 -48.24 -18.93 17.01
CA ASN A 928 -48.70 -20.20 16.42
C ASN A 928 -47.53 -21.02 15.82
N GLU A 929 -47.47 -22.33 16.10
CA GLU A 929 -46.45 -23.24 15.58
C GLU A 929 -47.00 -24.03 14.37
N ASN A 930 -46.65 -23.61 13.14
CA ASN A 930 -46.82 -24.46 11.95
C ASN A 930 -45.87 -24.03 10.82
N SER A 931 -45.21 -24.99 10.17
CA SER A 931 -44.22 -24.75 9.11
C SER A 931 -44.50 -25.54 7.82
N GLY A 932 -45.03 -24.83 6.82
CA GLY A 932 -45.18 -25.30 5.43
C GLY A 932 -44.97 -24.20 4.38
N ALA A 933 -45.10 -22.93 4.79
CA ALA A 933 -44.87 -21.74 3.98
C ALA A 933 -44.05 -20.68 4.77
N PRO A 934 -43.49 -19.65 4.11
CA PRO A 934 -42.74 -18.60 4.79
C PRO A 934 -43.56 -17.93 5.90
N ASP A 935 -42.96 -17.71 7.07
CA ASP A 935 -43.69 -17.05 8.13
C ASP A 935 -44.03 -15.59 7.80
N LEU A 936 -45.09 -15.11 8.44
CA LEU A 936 -45.65 -13.80 8.21
C LEU A 936 -45.23 -12.77 9.28
N ILE A 937 -44.39 -13.17 10.24
CA ILE A 937 -43.91 -12.28 11.31
C ILE A 937 -42.93 -11.26 10.71
N GLY A 938 -43.22 -9.97 10.79
CA GLY A 938 -42.41 -8.93 10.13
C GLY A 938 -42.35 -9.11 8.61
N TRP A 939 -43.40 -9.68 7.99
CA TRP A 939 -43.39 -9.98 6.57
C TRP A 939 -43.05 -8.75 5.72
N ALA A 940 -42.11 -8.92 4.79
CA ALA A 940 -41.54 -7.83 3.96
C ALA A 940 -40.85 -6.69 4.74
N SER A 941 -40.65 -6.80 6.06
CA SER A 941 -39.81 -5.88 6.84
C SER A 941 -38.36 -5.89 6.34
N ARG A 942 -37.55 -4.93 6.81
CA ARG A 942 -36.12 -4.87 6.51
C ARG A 942 -35.42 -6.17 6.91
N GLU A 943 -35.67 -6.64 8.13
CA GLU A 943 -35.07 -7.86 8.69
C GLU A 943 -35.53 -9.10 7.94
N TRP A 944 -36.81 -9.16 7.55
CA TRP A 944 -37.36 -10.26 6.79
C TRP A 944 -36.75 -10.33 5.39
N LEU A 945 -36.62 -9.20 4.68
CA LEU A 945 -35.98 -9.14 3.37
C LEU A 945 -34.49 -9.47 3.44
N VAL A 946 -33.75 -8.93 4.42
CA VAL A 946 -32.35 -9.28 4.63
C VAL A 946 -32.22 -10.79 4.89
N GLY A 947 -33.08 -11.37 5.73
CA GLY A 947 -33.08 -12.80 6.01
C GLY A 947 -33.38 -13.65 4.77
N MET A 948 -34.43 -13.31 4.03
CA MET A 948 -34.86 -14.03 2.82
C MET A 948 -33.79 -13.98 1.72
N ILE A 949 -33.15 -12.82 1.52
CA ILE A 949 -32.06 -12.67 0.55
C ILE A 949 -30.80 -13.39 1.04
N SER A 950 -30.48 -13.30 2.34
CA SER A 950 -29.31 -13.97 2.90
C SER A 950 -29.39 -15.48 2.73
N ASN A 951 -30.46 -16.10 3.24
CA ASN A 951 -30.67 -17.54 3.20
C ASN A 951 -32.16 -17.90 3.04
N PRO A 952 -32.65 -18.06 1.79
CA PRO A 952 -34.04 -18.44 1.52
C PRO A 952 -34.36 -19.90 1.90
N THR A 953 -33.34 -20.71 2.21
CA THR A 953 -33.48 -22.12 2.64
C THR A 953 -33.63 -22.27 4.15
N ALA A 954 -33.62 -21.16 4.92
CA ALA A 954 -33.94 -21.22 6.33
C ALA A 954 -35.37 -21.74 6.55
N GLU A 955 -35.58 -22.47 7.65
CA GLU A 955 -36.86 -23.13 7.98
C GLU A 955 -38.03 -22.14 8.07
N ARG A 956 -37.76 -20.90 8.50
CA ARG A 956 -38.70 -19.79 8.57
C ARG A 956 -39.21 -19.29 7.20
N PHE A 957 -38.47 -19.57 6.12
CA PHE A 957 -38.80 -19.14 4.76
C PHE A 957 -39.31 -20.33 3.94
N TYR A 958 -38.55 -20.76 2.92
CA TYR A 958 -38.98 -21.85 2.06
C TYR A 958 -38.38 -23.20 2.44
N GLY A 959 -37.36 -23.25 3.32
CA GLY A 959 -36.73 -24.52 3.70
C GLY A 959 -36.25 -25.32 2.49
N SER A 960 -36.56 -26.63 2.49
CA SER A 960 -36.37 -27.52 1.33
C SER A 960 -37.24 -27.19 0.11
N GLY A 961 -38.22 -26.30 0.29
CA GLY A 961 -39.13 -25.84 -0.73
C GLY A 961 -38.63 -24.66 -1.57
N ASN A 962 -37.44 -24.13 -1.29
CA ASN A 962 -36.77 -23.16 -2.15
C ASN A 962 -36.42 -23.82 -3.50
N ASP A 963 -36.98 -23.28 -4.58
CA ASP A 963 -36.83 -23.85 -5.92
C ASP A 963 -35.51 -23.44 -6.58
N ARG A 964 -35.11 -22.16 -6.45
CA ARG A 964 -34.05 -21.57 -7.30
C ARG A 964 -33.35 -20.33 -6.76
N MET A 965 -33.75 -19.78 -5.62
CA MET A 965 -33.11 -18.58 -5.08
C MET A 965 -31.79 -18.98 -4.38
N PRO A 966 -30.63 -18.42 -4.77
CA PRO A 966 -29.37 -18.78 -4.15
C PRO A 966 -29.24 -18.18 -2.74
N GLU A 967 -28.38 -18.77 -1.92
CA GLU A 967 -27.96 -18.21 -0.63
C GLU A 967 -26.88 -17.14 -0.89
N PHE A 968 -27.20 -15.87 -0.61
CA PHE A 968 -26.26 -14.77 -0.85
C PHE A 968 -25.32 -14.52 0.33
N HIS A 969 -25.72 -14.92 1.55
CA HIS A 969 -24.91 -14.77 2.76
C HIS A 969 -25.25 -15.83 3.81
N SER A 970 -24.24 -16.61 4.19
CA SER A 970 -24.34 -17.68 5.17
C SER A 970 -23.23 -17.60 6.21
N LYS A 971 -23.51 -18.10 7.42
CA LYS A 971 -22.46 -18.37 8.41
C LYS A 971 -21.73 -19.69 8.12
N ASP A 972 -22.37 -20.60 7.39
CA ASP A 972 -21.91 -21.98 7.21
C ASP A 972 -21.27 -22.21 5.83
N HIS A 973 -21.33 -21.21 4.94
CA HIS A 973 -20.75 -21.26 3.59
C HIS A 973 -19.39 -20.50 3.55
N PRO A 974 -18.33 -21.06 2.91
CA PRO A 974 -16.98 -20.49 2.94
C PRO A 974 -16.80 -19.19 2.13
N ILE A 975 -17.75 -18.87 1.24
CA ILE A 975 -17.74 -17.68 0.40
C ILE A 975 -19.15 -17.10 0.39
N ASN A 976 -19.27 -15.82 0.78
CA ASN A 976 -20.50 -15.04 0.72
C ASN A 976 -20.52 -14.18 -0.55
N LEU A 977 -21.66 -14.17 -1.25
CA LEU A 977 -21.84 -13.43 -2.51
C LEU A 977 -22.11 -11.94 -2.28
N LEU A 978 -22.74 -11.59 -1.16
CA LEU A 978 -23.02 -10.22 -0.74
C LEU A 978 -22.53 -9.97 0.70
N SER A 979 -22.04 -8.76 0.96
CA SER A 979 -21.75 -8.33 2.34
C SER A 979 -23.03 -8.02 3.10
N LYS A 980 -22.96 -7.92 4.43
CA LYS A 980 -24.12 -7.53 5.25
C LYS A 980 -24.61 -6.13 4.93
N ASP A 981 -23.69 -5.25 4.57
CA ASP A 981 -24.01 -3.86 4.22
C ASP A 981 -24.69 -3.81 2.86
N ASP A 982 -24.25 -4.61 1.89
CA ASP A 982 -24.91 -4.74 0.58
C ASP A 982 -26.33 -5.31 0.71
N LEU A 983 -26.53 -6.31 1.56
CA LEU A 983 -27.86 -6.90 1.82
C LEU A 983 -28.80 -5.88 2.46
N THR A 984 -28.29 -5.12 3.42
CA THR A 984 -29.06 -4.07 4.10
C THR A 984 -29.42 -2.96 3.13
N LEU A 985 -28.46 -2.49 2.33
CA LEU A 985 -28.67 -1.47 1.32
C LEU A 985 -29.71 -1.90 0.27
N LEU A 986 -29.60 -3.14 -0.23
CA LEU A 986 -30.53 -3.70 -1.20
C LEU A 986 -31.95 -3.81 -0.62
N ALA A 987 -32.10 -4.27 0.62
CA ALA A 987 -33.39 -4.36 1.29
C ALA A 987 -34.03 -2.98 1.50
N ARG A 988 -33.26 -1.98 1.94
CA ARG A 988 -33.74 -0.60 2.11
C ARG A 988 -34.19 0.03 0.79
N TRP A 989 -33.44 -0.21 -0.28
CA TRP A 989 -33.78 0.27 -1.61
C TRP A 989 -35.06 -0.37 -2.16
N LEU A 990 -35.22 -1.70 -2.02
CA LEU A 990 -36.44 -2.40 -2.42
C LEU A 990 -37.70 -1.89 -1.68
N ARG A 991 -37.52 -1.44 -0.44
CA ARG A 991 -38.59 -0.88 0.42
C ARG A 991 -38.90 0.59 0.14
N GLY A 992 -38.15 1.25 -0.74
CA GLY A 992 -38.28 2.69 -1.01
C GLY A 992 -37.89 3.56 0.18
N GLU A 993 -36.95 3.11 1.01
CA GLU A 993 -36.44 3.91 2.12
C GLU A 993 -35.56 5.07 1.63
N ASP A 994 -35.55 6.16 2.41
CA ASP A 994 -34.66 7.29 2.20
C ASP A 994 -33.20 6.86 2.47
N LEU A 995 -32.46 6.55 1.40
CA LEU A 995 -31.09 6.07 1.47
C LEU A 995 -30.09 7.17 1.87
N SER A 996 -30.51 8.44 1.88
CA SER A 996 -29.68 9.54 2.37
C SER A 996 -29.45 9.49 3.88
N LYS A 997 -30.27 8.72 4.61
CA LYS A 997 -30.16 8.51 6.06
C LYS A 997 -29.43 7.22 6.37
N ASP A 998 -28.72 7.18 7.49
CA ASP A 998 -28.06 5.97 7.96
C ASP A 998 -29.07 4.90 8.39
N ALA A 999 -28.62 3.65 8.41
CA ALA A 999 -29.39 2.56 8.98
C ALA A 999 -29.24 2.64 10.52
N ASP A 1000 -30.32 2.99 11.22
CA ASP A 1000 -30.40 2.91 12.68
C ASP A 1000 -30.14 1.49 13.22
#